data_AF-A0A1J8Q2Y0-F1
#
_entry.id   AF-A0A1J8Q2Y0-F1
#
_cell.length_a   1.000
_cell.length_b   1.000
_cell.length_c   1.000
_cell.angle_alpha   90.00
_cell.angle_beta   90.00
_cell.angle_gamma   90.00
#
_symmetry.space_group_name_H-M   'P 1'
#
loop_
_entity.id
_entity.type
_entity.pdbx_description
1 polymer ?
#
loop_
_entity_poly.entity_id
_entity_poly.type
_entity_poly.pdbx_seq_one_letter_code
_entity_poly.pdbx_strand_id
1 'polypeptide(L)'
;MCKTGNERHVEELDDQRRIANSHKEEAKKLSDQLGAARAEIQNLHVKEAESTRRWNEQDENHQQTITFLVSEKTSLLASVTRLEQLEIETQEKGELLEAERNRSQSLDARVQDLESSSSQLNKQLQETLIRERELAEKSRDQERELQLLNASLEEVRSASEQHQQRVRELEEQIESDDRAERLEESLKNTQDRAEELEFQLSKLKQACCHLPDHYYLDEIQSQLQLQIDGEAEWRAKHATLEEQHSSMQAHLRSANQDHDALLEERASLQSQVDFNQSAIKQLQQKLGEVASELSSSDRALQNAHSDLRVAIRRADEAERTQKDLQTEGTRLMQSLDEMRPKFVELASTKMELMEQIDKLEHEKNSRDTFIAKLELALGEATEREAEAAQAQKDTNSVQEKDKVSLQQTVTELQQGYAELQDELESSQAAVLSLEGDRTQLRQIEARQLEIIDRLSTESHQHSQAMSHLESELRSHRNHDEEHRAFIEQTNYELEALRAELSAKDDEIEHLRTSSSSDEAAPRSLDDEMLGALKVQHTMDLSTAQSKIRTLETAVFEAQAKSHNLQKQVGILEDQLAQQRSASRASSRAFSPGVPGARPASRSLNGIDSRRGSFTHKSSNLAPPSSRTVFDVGLSPETRHKRQVSLSMLKARIDSEVAASAGGHPLSRQLSPVPQENEGMSARRVHTPSSHAEHMHRRPQFMDESHIFWCHSCRGELIIL
;
A
#
# COMPACT_ATOMS: atom_id res chain seq x y z
N MET A 1 32.50 -194.87 58.51
CA MET A 1 33.61 -193.89 58.52
C MET A 1 33.36 -192.92 57.37
N CYS A 2 33.31 -191.59 57.48
CA CYS A 2 33.17 -190.61 58.59
C CYS A 2 32.40 -189.42 57.95
N LYS A 3 31.27 -188.90 58.47
CA LYS A 3 31.12 -187.94 59.60
C LYS A 3 32.15 -186.79 59.57
N THR A 4 31.81 -185.50 59.65
CA THR A 4 30.54 -184.75 59.86
C THR A 4 30.82 -183.25 59.59
N GLY A 5 29.85 -182.44 59.15
CA GLY A 5 30.04 -180.98 59.13
C GLY A 5 29.22 -180.19 58.10
N ASN A 6 27.89 -180.24 58.19
CA ASN A 6 26.97 -179.49 57.32
C ASN A 6 25.75 -179.09 58.15
N GLU A 7 25.54 -177.79 58.46
CA GLU A 7 24.28 -177.19 58.98
C GLU A 7 24.36 -175.72 59.49
N ARG A 8 25.52 -175.01 59.46
CA ARG A 8 25.62 -173.62 59.99
C ARG A 8 25.73 -172.49 58.96
N HIS A 9 25.71 -172.76 57.66
CA HIS A 9 25.98 -171.73 56.63
C HIS A 9 24.72 -171.19 55.91
N VAL A 10 23.52 -171.58 56.33
CA VAL A 10 22.27 -171.22 55.63
C VAL A 10 21.52 -170.07 56.32
N GLU A 11 21.49 -170.00 57.66
CA GLU A 11 20.80 -168.92 58.38
C GLU A 11 21.49 -167.55 58.22
N GLU A 12 22.83 -167.52 58.15
CA GLU A 12 23.60 -166.27 58.01
C GLU A 12 23.39 -165.56 56.66
N LEU A 13 22.94 -166.29 55.61
CA LEU A 13 22.65 -165.72 54.29
C LEU A 13 21.23 -165.13 54.18
N ASP A 14 20.25 -165.62 54.94
CA ASP A 14 18.89 -165.08 54.91
C ASP A 14 18.73 -163.84 55.79
N ASP A 15 19.48 -163.70 56.89
CA ASP A 15 19.53 -162.44 57.63
C ASP A 15 20.30 -161.34 56.85
N GLN A 16 21.35 -161.68 56.12
CA GLN A 16 21.98 -160.75 55.18
C GLN A 16 21.01 -160.29 54.06
N ARG A 17 20.10 -161.17 53.60
CA ARG A 17 19.03 -160.78 52.65
C ARG A 17 17.98 -159.87 53.27
N ARG A 18 17.61 -160.06 54.55
CA ARG A 18 16.67 -159.17 55.26
C ARG A 18 17.26 -157.78 55.45
N ILE A 19 18.53 -157.70 55.86
CA ILE A 19 19.27 -156.43 55.99
C ILE A 19 19.41 -155.74 54.62
N ALA A 20 19.78 -156.47 53.56
CA ALA A 20 19.87 -155.93 52.21
C ALA A 20 18.52 -155.42 51.67
N ASN A 21 17.41 -156.10 51.97
CA ASN A 21 16.07 -155.63 51.58
C ASN A 21 15.62 -154.42 52.40
N SER A 22 15.92 -154.37 53.70
CA SER A 22 15.66 -153.20 54.55
C SER A 22 16.38 -151.96 54.01
N HIS A 23 17.68 -152.06 53.75
CA HIS A 23 18.45 -150.96 53.17
C HIS A 23 18.01 -150.62 51.74
N LYS A 24 17.44 -151.56 50.98
CA LYS A 24 16.87 -151.28 49.66
C LYS A 24 15.55 -150.51 49.75
N GLU A 25 14.72 -150.77 50.75
CA GLU A 25 13.51 -149.97 51.02
C GLU A 25 13.84 -148.60 51.62
N GLU A 26 14.84 -148.51 52.51
CA GLU A 26 15.34 -147.23 53.04
C GLU A 26 15.99 -146.39 51.95
N ALA A 27 16.84 -146.96 51.10
CA ALA A 27 17.41 -146.28 49.94
C ALA A 27 16.34 -145.85 48.95
N LYS A 28 15.26 -146.63 48.78
CA LYS A 28 14.12 -146.23 47.95
C LYS A 28 13.35 -145.06 48.60
N LYS A 29 13.04 -145.11 49.90
CA LYS A 29 12.41 -143.99 50.63
C LYS A 29 13.26 -142.72 50.58
N LEU A 30 14.58 -142.83 50.74
CA LEU A 30 15.51 -141.70 50.61
C LEU A 30 15.61 -141.19 49.17
N SER A 31 15.55 -142.08 48.17
CA SER A 31 15.48 -141.70 46.74
C SER A 31 14.17 -140.98 46.42
N ASP A 32 13.05 -141.45 46.95
CA ASP A 32 11.72 -140.85 46.74
C ASP A 32 11.62 -139.51 47.50
N GLN A 33 12.20 -139.39 48.69
CA GLN A 33 12.32 -138.13 49.44
C GLN A 33 13.29 -137.14 48.76
N LEU A 34 14.42 -137.59 48.22
CA LEU A 34 15.30 -136.76 47.38
C LEU A 34 14.61 -136.35 46.07
N GLY A 35 13.78 -137.22 45.49
CA GLY A 35 12.92 -136.90 44.34
C GLY A 35 11.90 -135.82 44.68
N ALA A 36 11.19 -135.96 45.80
CA ALA A 36 10.22 -134.98 46.29
C ALA A 36 10.89 -133.63 46.62
N ALA A 37 12.00 -133.64 47.36
CA ALA A 37 12.76 -132.43 47.68
C ALA A 37 13.35 -131.76 46.43
N ARG A 38 13.82 -132.53 45.44
CA ARG A 38 14.23 -131.98 44.13
C ARG A 38 13.06 -131.38 43.35
N ALA A 39 11.89 -132.02 43.37
CA ALA A 39 10.68 -131.49 42.74
C ALA A 39 10.16 -130.22 43.45
N GLU A 40 10.33 -130.13 44.78
CA GLU A 40 9.99 -128.94 45.56
C GLU A 40 10.98 -127.80 45.31
N ILE A 41 12.29 -128.08 45.28
CA ILE A 41 13.33 -127.11 44.87
C ILE A 41 13.11 -126.65 43.43
N GLN A 42 12.76 -127.55 42.50
CA GLN A 42 12.38 -127.18 41.13
C GLN A 42 11.13 -126.30 41.10
N ASN A 43 10.09 -126.61 41.88
CA ASN A 43 8.91 -125.75 42.00
C ASN A 43 9.22 -124.39 42.63
N LEU A 44 10.15 -124.31 43.58
CA LEU A 44 10.61 -123.04 44.16
C LEU A 44 11.40 -122.22 43.13
N HIS A 45 12.32 -122.83 42.39
CA HIS A 45 13.01 -122.14 41.28
C HIS A 45 12.07 -121.73 40.15
N VAL A 46 11.02 -122.50 39.84
CA VAL A 46 9.98 -122.09 38.89
C VAL A 46 9.21 -120.87 39.44
N LYS A 47 8.82 -120.88 40.71
CA LYS A 47 8.15 -119.72 41.35
C LYS A 47 9.04 -118.49 41.47
N GLU A 48 10.35 -118.67 41.67
CA GLU A 48 11.36 -117.62 41.68
C GLU A 48 11.62 -117.08 40.27
N ALA A 49 11.66 -117.94 39.25
CA ALA A 49 11.70 -117.54 37.84
C ALA A 49 10.40 -116.82 37.41
N GLU A 50 9.23 -117.23 37.91
CA GLU A 50 7.96 -116.55 37.68
C GLU A 50 7.87 -115.21 38.42
N SER A 51 8.37 -115.11 39.65
CA SER A 51 8.37 -113.85 40.40
C SER A 51 9.36 -112.84 39.81
N THR A 52 10.57 -113.28 39.44
CA THR A 52 11.54 -112.43 38.73
C THR A 52 11.03 -112.02 37.34
N ARG A 53 10.36 -112.90 36.59
CA ARG A 53 9.65 -112.50 35.35
C ARG A 53 8.59 -111.44 35.61
N ARG A 54 7.72 -111.60 36.61
CA ARG A 54 6.70 -110.59 36.95
C ARG A 54 7.30 -109.26 37.39
N TRP A 55 8.41 -109.28 38.13
CA TRP A 55 9.14 -108.05 38.48
C TRP A 55 9.78 -107.40 37.27
N ASN A 56 10.37 -108.16 36.35
CA ASN A 56 10.93 -107.65 35.10
C ASN A 56 9.83 -107.09 34.19
N GLU A 57 8.71 -107.82 34.00
CA GLU A 57 7.54 -107.33 33.26
C GLU A 57 6.98 -106.05 33.89
N GLN A 58 6.94 -105.96 35.22
CA GLN A 58 6.48 -104.75 35.90
C GLN A 58 7.47 -103.58 35.74
N ASP A 59 8.78 -103.84 35.80
CA ASP A 59 9.82 -102.82 35.58
C ASP A 59 9.85 -102.36 34.12
N GLU A 60 9.73 -103.26 33.15
CA GLU A 60 9.56 -102.94 31.72
C GLU A 60 8.31 -102.08 31.49
N ASN A 61 7.17 -102.41 32.11
CA ASN A 61 5.95 -101.58 32.03
C ASN A 61 6.15 -100.20 32.69
N HIS A 62 6.88 -100.10 33.80
CA HIS A 62 7.24 -98.82 34.42
C HIS A 62 8.18 -98.02 33.53
N GLN A 63 9.21 -98.63 32.93
CA GLN A 63 10.12 -97.99 31.99
C GLN A 63 9.39 -97.51 30.72
N GLN A 64 8.43 -98.29 30.19
CA GLN A 64 7.54 -97.87 29.10
C GLN A 64 6.66 -96.68 29.50
N THR A 65 6.12 -96.68 30.72
CA THR A 65 5.31 -95.56 31.25
C THR A 65 6.17 -94.31 31.45
N ILE A 66 7.38 -94.44 31.97
CA ILE A 66 8.34 -93.34 32.16
C ILE A 66 8.78 -92.77 30.81
N THR A 67 9.11 -93.62 29.83
CA THR A 67 9.49 -93.15 28.48
C THR A 67 8.32 -92.47 27.77
N PHE A 68 7.08 -92.97 27.92
CA PHE A 68 5.88 -92.28 27.45
C PHE A 68 5.75 -90.89 28.11
N LEU A 69 5.76 -90.80 29.44
CA LEU A 69 5.65 -89.52 30.17
C LEU A 69 6.80 -88.55 29.88
N VAL A 70 8.02 -89.04 29.63
CA VAL A 70 9.15 -88.22 29.17
C VAL A 70 8.88 -87.70 27.76
N SER A 71 8.38 -88.53 26.84
CA SER A 71 8.04 -88.11 25.48
C SER A 71 6.90 -87.08 25.45
N GLU A 72 5.87 -87.27 26.29
CA GLU A 72 4.78 -86.31 26.48
C GLU A 72 5.29 -85.01 27.09
N LYS A 73 6.14 -85.08 28.13
CA LYS A 73 6.78 -83.89 28.72
C LYS A 73 7.64 -83.14 27.69
N THR A 74 8.42 -83.81 26.86
CA THR A 74 9.20 -83.14 25.81
C THR A 74 8.32 -82.53 24.72
N SER A 75 7.22 -83.20 24.36
CA SER A 75 6.23 -82.68 23.41
C SER A 75 5.51 -81.45 23.95
N LEU A 76 5.10 -81.48 25.23
CA LEU A 76 4.48 -80.34 25.91
C LEU A 76 5.46 -79.18 26.06
N LEU A 77 6.71 -79.43 26.46
CA LEU A 77 7.75 -78.37 26.51
C LEU A 77 7.98 -77.75 25.12
N ALA A 78 8.07 -78.56 24.05
CA ALA A 78 8.18 -78.05 22.69
C ALA A 78 6.93 -77.26 22.23
N SER A 79 5.74 -77.61 22.74
CA SER A 79 4.52 -76.83 22.50
C SER A 79 4.51 -75.49 23.26
N VAL A 80 5.04 -75.46 24.49
CA VAL A 80 5.16 -74.25 25.30
C VAL A 80 6.18 -73.30 24.69
N THR A 81 7.38 -73.77 24.33
CA THR A 81 8.39 -72.89 23.68
C THR A 81 7.91 -72.36 22.34
N ARG A 82 7.11 -73.14 21.59
CA ARG A 82 6.46 -72.64 20.37
C ARG A 82 5.39 -71.58 20.66
N LEU A 83 4.65 -71.68 21.75
CA LEU A 83 3.67 -70.67 22.15
C LEU A 83 4.37 -69.39 22.65
N GLU A 84 5.46 -69.52 23.42
CA GLU A 84 6.32 -68.40 23.84
C GLU A 84 6.92 -67.67 22.63
N GLN A 85 7.41 -68.40 21.62
CA GLN A 85 7.88 -67.81 20.35
C GLN A 85 6.77 -67.06 19.60
N LEU A 86 5.57 -67.64 19.52
CA LEU A 86 4.42 -66.98 18.89
C LEU A 86 3.96 -65.75 19.68
N GLU A 87 4.05 -65.77 21.02
CA GLU A 87 3.74 -64.62 21.87
C GLU A 87 4.72 -63.48 21.61
N ILE A 88 6.04 -63.75 21.60
CA ILE A 88 7.09 -62.77 21.25
C ILE A 88 6.84 -62.20 19.84
N GLU A 89 6.62 -63.05 18.84
CA GLU A 89 6.28 -62.60 17.48
C GLU A 89 5.03 -61.71 17.43
N THR A 90 4.02 -61.95 18.28
CA THR A 90 2.83 -61.08 18.35
C THR A 90 3.08 -59.77 19.08
N GLN A 91 3.98 -59.76 20.07
CA GLN A 91 4.40 -58.53 20.76
C GLN A 91 5.20 -57.64 19.80
N GLU A 92 6.21 -58.19 19.11
CA GLU A 92 7.00 -57.49 18.08
C GLU A 92 6.11 -56.90 16.96
N LYS A 93 5.14 -57.68 16.45
CA LYS A 93 4.16 -57.20 15.46
C LYS A 93 3.24 -56.13 16.04
N GLY A 94 2.94 -56.17 17.33
CA GLY A 94 2.20 -55.13 18.05
C GLY A 94 2.97 -53.81 18.10
N GLU A 95 4.24 -53.85 18.50
CA GLU A 95 5.13 -52.69 18.54
C GLU A 95 5.33 -52.06 17.15
N LEU A 96 5.52 -52.88 16.10
CA LEU A 96 5.62 -52.39 14.72
C LEU A 96 4.32 -51.72 14.24
N LEU A 97 3.14 -52.24 14.61
CA LEU A 97 1.86 -51.62 14.31
C LEU A 97 1.64 -50.30 15.08
N GLU A 98 2.16 -50.19 16.30
CA GLU A 98 2.12 -48.93 17.06
C GLU A 98 3.10 -47.89 16.49
N ALA A 99 4.31 -48.30 16.09
CA ALA A 99 5.28 -47.45 15.41
C ALA A 99 4.72 -46.89 14.08
N GLU A 100 4.08 -47.72 13.25
CA GLU A 100 3.45 -47.27 12.00
C GLU A 100 2.20 -46.40 12.24
N ARG A 101 1.43 -46.61 13.31
CA ARG A 101 0.36 -45.68 13.72
C ARG A 101 0.90 -44.30 14.11
N ASN A 102 1.96 -44.27 14.91
CA ASN A 102 2.61 -43.02 15.33
C ASN A 102 3.22 -42.30 14.12
N ARG A 103 3.79 -43.05 13.16
CA ARG A 103 4.28 -42.54 11.88
C ARG A 103 3.16 -41.94 11.04
N SER A 104 2.02 -42.63 10.90
CA SER A 104 0.83 -42.12 10.20
C SER A 104 0.34 -40.81 10.82
N GLN A 105 0.18 -40.76 12.16
CA GLN A 105 -0.24 -39.54 12.86
C GLN A 105 0.73 -38.38 12.66
N SER A 106 2.05 -38.64 12.64
CA SER A 106 3.06 -37.62 12.35
C SER A 106 2.99 -37.11 10.90
N LEU A 107 2.68 -37.99 9.94
CA LEU A 107 2.46 -37.60 8.54
C LEU A 107 1.16 -36.81 8.39
N ASP A 108 0.07 -37.23 9.02
CA ASP A 108 -1.23 -36.54 9.00
C ASP A 108 -1.11 -35.13 9.60
N ALA A 109 -0.40 -34.96 10.71
CA ALA A 109 -0.10 -33.65 11.29
C ALA A 109 0.71 -32.77 10.32
N ARG A 110 1.76 -33.32 9.68
CA ARG A 110 2.56 -32.60 8.68
C ARG A 110 1.74 -32.22 7.43
N VAL A 111 0.78 -33.06 7.02
CA VAL A 111 -0.14 -32.73 5.92
C VAL A 111 -1.04 -31.56 6.32
N GLN A 112 -1.62 -31.57 7.52
CA GLN A 112 -2.44 -30.46 8.04
C GLN A 112 -1.62 -29.16 8.16
N ASP A 113 -0.37 -29.22 8.62
CA ASP A 113 0.53 -28.07 8.66
C ASP A 113 0.77 -27.49 7.25
N LEU A 114 1.05 -28.35 6.26
CA LEU A 114 1.26 -27.96 4.86
C LEU A 114 -0.02 -27.41 4.21
N GLU A 115 -1.18 -27.99 4.47
CA GLU A 115 -2.48 -27.47 4.02
C GLU A 115 -2.76 -26.09 4.63
N SER A 116 -2.48 -25.92 5.94
CA SER A 116 -2.66 -24.64 6.61
C SER A 116 -1.74 -23.56 6.02
N SER A 117 -0.46 -23.88 5.81
CA SER A 117 0.54 -23.02 5.18
C SER A 117 0.17 -22.66 3.73
N SER A 118 -0.26 -23.64 2.94
CA SER A 118 -0.78 -23.42 1.59
C SER A 118 -2.00 -22.48 1.59
N SER A 119 -2.92 -22.64 2.54
CA SER A 119 -4.08 -21.76 2.68
C SER A 119 -3.71 -20.32 3.09
N GLN A 120 -2.63 -20.14 3.87
CA GLN A 120 -2.11 -18.82 4.26
C GLN A 120 -1.41 -18.14 3.07
N LEU A 121 -0.54 -18.86 2.36
CA LEU A 121 0.12 -18.37 1.15
C LEU A 121 -0.88 -17.98 0.06
N ASN A 122 -1.96 -18.75 -0.12
CA ASN A 122 -3.02 -18.43 -1.08
C ASN A 122 -3.81 -17.16 -0.69
N LYS A 123 -4.03 -16.92 0.61
CA LYS A 123 -4.60 -15.63 1.09
C LYS A 123 -3.66 -14.47 0.83
N GLN A 124 -2.37 -14.61 1.14
CA GLN A 124 -1.35 -13.60 0.86
C GLN A 124 -1.26 -13.29 -0.64
N LEU A 125 -1.34 -14.31 -1.50
CA LEU A 125 -1.40 -14.14 -2.96
C LEU A 125 -2.66 -13.39 -3.42
N GLN A 126 -3.82 -13.66 -2.81
CA GLN A 126 -5.04 -12.90 -3.11
C GLN A 126 -4.93 -11.44 -2.66
N GLU A 127 -4.35 -11.16 -1.49
CA GLU A 127 -4.12 -9.80 -1.04
C GLU A 127 -3.12 -9.04 -1.92
N THR A 128 -2.03 -9.67 -2.36
CA THR A 128 -1.07 -9.02 -3.26
C THR A 128 -1.67 -8.76 -4.64
N LEU A 129 -2.47 -9.67 -5.19
CA LEU A 129 -3.23 -9.44 -6.42
C LEU A 129 -4.28 -8.32 -6.31
N ILE A 130 -4.86 -8.09 -5.12
CA ILE A 130 -5.75 -6.95 -4.87
C ILE A 130 -4.92 -5.65 -4.85
N ARG A 131 -3.81 -5.61 -4.09
CA ARG A 131 -2.90 -4.44 -4.04
C ARG A 131 -2.33 -4.09 -5.42
N GLU A 132 -1.99 -5.08 -6.25
CA GLU A 132 -1.52 -4.89 -7.63
C GLU A 132 -2.59 -4.21 -8.49
N ARG A 133 -3.86 -4.62 -8.38
CA ARG A 133 -4.98 -3.99 -9.09
C ARG A 133 -5.20 -2.55 -8.64
N GLU A 134 -5.18 -2.29 -7.34
CA GLU A 134 -5.30 -0.93 -6.79
C GLU A 134 -4.17 -0.01 -7.28
N LEU A 135 -2.93 -0.51 -7.35
CA LEU A 135 -1.79 0.24 -7.90
C LEU A 135 -1.93 0.47 -9.41
N ALA A 136 -2.40 -0.53 -10.17
CA ALA A 136 -2.67 -0.39 -11.60
C ALA A 136 -3.82 0.59 -11.90
N GLU A 137 -4.84 0.66 -11.04
CA GLU A 137 -5.91 1.66 -11.14
C GLU A 137 -5.39 3.06 -10.81
N LYS A 138 -4.65 3.25 -9.71
CA LYS A 138 -3.98 4.52 -9.38
C LYS A 138 -3.04 5.02 -10.49
N SER A 139 -2.27 4.11 -11.11
CA SER A 139 -1.41 4.45 -12.25
C SER A 139 -2.21 4.96 -13.44
N ARG A 140 -3.34 4.33 -13.79
CA ARG A 140 -4.24 4.80 -14.85
C ARG A 140 -4.92 6.13 -14.51
N ASP A 141 -5.18 6.40 -13.24
CA ASP A 141 -5.76 7.67 -12.80
C ASP A 141 -4.72 8.80 -12.92
N GLN A 142 -3.47 8.56 -12.49
CA GLN A 142 -2.33 9.46 -12.69
C GLN A 142 -2.06 9.73 -14.19
N GLU A 143 -2.14 8.72 -15.05
CA GLU A 143 -2.05 8.90 -16.51
C GLU A 143 -3.13 9.84 -17.05
N ARG A 144 -4.36 9.78 -16.53
CA ARG A 144 -5.45 10.70 -16.92
C ARG A 144 -5.20 12.11 -16.38
N GLU A 145 -4.71 12.27 -15.15
CA GLU A 145 -4.32 13.57 -14.60
C GLU A 145 -3.20 14.22 -15.44
N LEU A 146 -2.19 13.45 -15.85
CA LEU A 146 -1.13 13.92 -16.75
C LEU A 146 -1.67 14.32 -18.13
N GLN A 147 -2.64 13.59 -18.68
CA GLN A 147 -3.31 13.97 -19.94
C GLN A 147 -4.08 15.29 -19.80
N LEU A 148 -4.81 15.50 -18.70
CA LEU A 148 -5.52 16.75 -18.42
C LEU A 148 -4.55 17.92 -18.20
N LEU A 149 -3.45 17.71 -17.47
CA LEU A 149 -2.41 18.72 -17.28
C LEU A 149 -1.73 19.08 -18.60
N ASN A 150 -1.39 18.11 -19.44
CA ASN A 150 -0.83 18.36 -20.78
C ASN A 150 -1.79 19.16 -21.66
N ALA A 151 -3.08 18.83 -21.67
CA ALA A 151 -4.10 19.60 -22.39
C ALA A 151 -4.15 21.07 -21.90
N SER A 152 -4.17 21.29 -20.59
CA SER A 152 -4.14 22.66 -20.01
C SER A 152 -2.85 23.42 -20.35
N LEU A 153 -1.72 22.72 -20.47
CA LEU A 153 -0.43 23.28 -20.84
C LEU A 153 -0.41 23.67 -22.32
N GLU A 154 -1.00 22.86 -23.21
CA GLU A 154 -1.21 23.19 -24.62
C GLU A 154 -2.16 24.39 -24.79
N GLU A 155 -3.24 24.47 -24.02
CA GLU A 155 -4.13 25.65 -23.99
C GLU A 155 -3.36 26.92 -23.59
N VAL A 156 -2.61 26.89 -22.48
CA VAL A 156 -1.80 28.03 -22.02
C VAL A 156 -0.70 28.42 -23.03
N ARG A 157 -0.06 27.44 -23.69
CA ARG A 157 0.88 27.71 -24.78
C ARG A 157 0.19 28.41 -25.95
N SER A 158 -0.97 27.92 -26.39
CA SER A 158 -1.71 28.53 -27.49
C SER A 158 -2.18 29.96 -27.17
N ALA A 159 -2.59 30.23 -25.92
CA ALA A 159 -2.92 31.58 -25.46
C ALA A 159 -1.68 32.50 -25.42
N SER A 160 -0.54 31.99 -24.95
CA SER A 160 0.74 32.71 -24.98
C SER A 160 1.18 33.05 -26.41
N GLU A 161 1.05 32.12 -27.34
CA GLU A 161 1.34 32.35 -28.77
C GLU A 161 0.40 33.39 -29.39
N GLN A 162 -0.90 33.35 -29.07
CA GLN A 162 -1.87 34.38 -29.50
C GLN A 162 -1.53 35.76 -28.90
N HIS A 163 -1.16 35.83 -27.63
CA HIS A 163 -0.73 37.08 -27.00
C HIS A 163 0.58 37.61 -27.62
N GLN A 164 1.55 36.75 -27.93
CA GLN A 164 2.77 37.15 -28.64
C GLN A 164 2.50 37.63 -30.07
N GLN A 165 1.60 36.97 -30.81
CA GLN A 165 1.15 37.45 -32.12
C GLN A 165 0.49 38.83 -32.00
N ARG A 166 -0.38 39.01 -31.00
CA ARG A 166 -1.06 40.30 -30.76
C ARG A 166 -0.10 41.41 -30.34
N VAL A 167 0.95 41.10 -29.57
CA VAL A 167 2.02 42.06 -29.25
C VAL A 167 2.75 42.45 -30.53
N ARG A 168 3.15 41.50 -31.39
CA ARG A 168 3.79 41.83 -32.68
C ARG A 168 2.91 42.65 -33.62
N GLU A 169 1.60 42.36 -33.68
CA GLU A 169 0.63 43.19 -34.42
C GLU A 169 0.57 44.62 -33.89
N LEU A 170 0.67 44.81 -32.57
CA LEU A 170 0.68 46.14 -31.95
C LEU A 170 2.02 46.85 -32.12
N GLU A 171 3.14 46.12 -32.08
CA GLU A 171 4.48 46.62 -32.41
C GLU A 171 4.54 47.08 -33.87
N GLU A 172 4.08 46.26 -34.82
CA GLU A 172 3.99 46.62 -36.25
C GLU A 172 3.03 47.82 -36.46
N GLN A 173 1.91 47.89 -35.71
CA GLN A 173 1.04 49.08 -35.75
C GLN A 173 1.75 50.34 -35.24
N ILE A 174 2.53 50.26 -34.16
CA ILE A 174 3.30 51.39 -33.61
C ILE A 174 4.42 51.80 -34.56
N GLU A 175 5.16 50.85 -35.15
CA GLU A 175 6.18 51.12 -36.16
C GLU A 175 5.59 51.72 -37.45
N SER A 176 4.35 51.36 -37.80
CA SER A 176 3.62 51.94 -38.94
C SER A 176 2.88 53.25 -38.66
N ASP A 177 2.81 53.70 -37.41
CA ASP A 177 2.12 54.95 -37.07
C ASP A 177 3.07 56.13 -37.24
N ASP A 178 3.20 56.62 -38.49
CA ASP A 178 3.97 57.85 -38.78
C ASP A 178 3.45 59.08 -38.01
N ARG A 179 2.42 58.98 -37.16
CA ARG A 179 2.10 60.01 -36.18
C ARG A 179 3.27 60.35 -35.26
N ALA A 180 4.16 59.41 -34.94
CA ALA A 180 5.41 59.73 -34.24
C ALA A 180 6.31 60.63 -35.11
N GLU A 181 6.60 60.22 -36.35
CA GLU A 181 7.42 61.00 -37.30
C GLU A 181 6.80 62.37 -37.63
N ARG A 182 5.48 62.45 -37.83
CA ARG A 182 4.74 63.70 -38.06
C ARG A 182 4.73 64.59 -36.82
N LEU A 183 4.72 64.00 -35.62
CA LEU A 183 4.91 64.77 -34.38
C LEU A 183 6.36 65.23 -34.26
N GLU A 184 7.37 64.45 -34.65
CA GLU A 184 8.76 64.89 -34.71
C GLU A 184 8.97 65.99 -35.76
N GLU A 185 8.40 65.88 -36.96
CA GLU A 185 8.41 66.95 -37.97
C GLU A 185 7.66 68.21 -37.50
N SER A 186 6.54 68.05 -36.79
CA SER A 186 5.81 69.17 -36.18
C SER A 186 6.61 69.80 -35.04
N LEU A 187 7.23 68.97 -34.18
CA LEU A 187 8.01 69.42 -33.03
C LEU A 187 9.28 70.10 -33.51
N LYS A 188 9.93 69.57 -34.55
CA LYS A 188 11.05 70.18 -35.28
C LYS A 188 10.64 71.50 -35.93
N ASN A 189 9.51 71.58 -36.63
CA ASN A 189 8.99 72.87 -37.11
C ASN A 189 8.73 73.86 -35.96
N THR A 190 8.28 73.40 -34.80
CA THR A 190 8.14 74.26 -33.61
C THR A 190 9.47 74.57 -32.93
N GLN A 191 10.49 73.72 -33.06
CA GLN A 191 11.86 73.96 -32.59
C GLN A 191 12.58 74.93 -33.50
N ASP A 192 12.57 74.75 -34.83
CA ASP A 192 13.08 75.72 -35.80
C ASP A 192 12.41 77.09 -35.60
N ARG A 193 11.10 77.11 -35.31
CA ARG A 193 10.36 78.32 -34.94
C ARG A 193 10.71 78.83 -33.54
N ALA A 194 11.01 77.96 -32.58
CA ALA A 194 11.45 78.34 -31.24
C ALA A 194 12.89 78.87 -31.26
N GLU A 195 13.78 78.36 -32.10
CA GLU A 195 15.15 78.83 -32.34
C GLU A 195 15.13 80.19 -33.05
N GLU A 196 14.23 80.40 -34.02
CA GLU A 196 13.96 81.73 -34.60
C GLU A 196 13.38 82.69 -33.53
N LEU A 197 12.46 82.22 -32.68
CA LEU A 197 11.96 83.01 -31.55
C LEU A 197 12.99 83.20 -30.43
N GLU A 198 13.98 82.31 -30.26
CA GLU A 198 15.10 82.44 -29.33
C GLU A 198 16.18 83.37 -29.86
N PHE A 199 16.35 83.44 -31.18
CA PHE A 199 17.14 84.46 -31.85
C PHE A 199 16.49 85.85 -31.67
N GLN A 200 15.17 85.93 -31.83
CA GLN A 200 14.40 87.14 -31.53
C GLN A 200 14.36 87.48 -30.03
N LEU A 201 14.25 86.49 -29.14
CA LEU A 201 14.30 86.65 -27.68
C LEU A 201 15.72 86.92 -27.17
N SER A 202 16.77 86.53 -27.86
CA SER A 202 18.15 86.94 -27.53
C SER A 202 18.35 88.42 -27.84
N LYS A 203 17.74 88.90 -28.93
CA LYS A 203 17.65 90.32 -29.28
C LYS A 203 16.79 91.13 -28.29
N LEU A 204 15.76 90.51 -27.69
CA LEU A 204 14.88 91.10 -26.67
C LEU A 204 15.46 91.01 -25.24
N LYS A 205 16.16 89.92 -24.88
CA LYS A 205 16.89 89.77 -23.62
C LYS A 205 18.01 90.80 -23.49
N GLN A 206 18.64 91.20 -24.60
CA GLN A 206 19.58 92.32 -24.61
C GLN A 206 18.93 93.68 -24.25
N ALA A 207 17.59 93.79 -24.30
CA ALA A 207 16.84 94.98 -23.90
C ALA A 207 16.15 94.86 -22.52
N CYS A 208 16.12 93.68 -21.90
CA CYS A 208 15.35 93.40 -20.67
C CYS A 208 16.21 93.01 -19.45
N CYS A 209 17.45 93.49 -19.36
CA CYS A 209 18.34 93.23 -18.21
C CYS A 209 17.99 94.00 -16.91
N HIS A 210 16.74 94.44 -16.71
CA HIS A 210 16.30 95.17 -15.51
C HIS A 210 14.92 94.71 -15.00
N LEU A 211 14.89 94.28 -13.72
CA LEU A 211 13.74 94.07 -12.81
C LEU A 211 13.00 92.69 -12.93
N PRO A 212 12.40 92.15 -11.83
CA PRO A 212 13.15 91.18 -11.02
C PRO A 212 12.41 89.88 -10.55
N ASP A 213 13.08 88.73 -10.72
CA ASP A 213 13.53 87.84 -9.64
C ASP A 213 12.58 87.26 -8.55
N HIS A 214 11.25 87.17 -8.73
CA HIS A 214 10.43 86.49 -7.69
C HIS A 214 9.29 85.54 -8.13
N TYR A 215 9.05 85.33 -9.43
CA TYR A 215 8.06 84.33 -9.89
C TYR A 215 8.73 83.05 -10.44
N TYR A 216 9.87 83.21 -11.13
CA TYR A 216 10.61 82.12 -11.77
C TYR A 216 11.24 81.13 -10.77
N LEU A 217 11.49 81.56 -9.52
CA LEU A 217 12.03 80.70 -8.47
C LEU A 217 11.02 79.67 -7.97
N ASP A 218 9.76 80.05 -7.74
CA ASP A 218 8.71 79.11 -7.30
C ASP A 218 8.40 78.06 -8.38
N GLU A 219 8.42 78.45 -9.65
CA GLU A 219 8.17 77.53 -10.77
C GLU A 219 9.32 76.52 -10.93
N ILE A 220 10.58 76.96 -10.88
CA ILE A 220 11.74 76.05 -10.82
C ILE A 220 11.69 75.16 -9.58
N GLN A 221 11.31 75.70 -8.42
CA GLN A 221 11.24 74.92 -7.18
C GLN A 221 10.13 73.86 -7.26
N SER A 222 9.01 74.14 -7.93
CA SER A 222 7.96 73.15 -8.21
C SER A 222 8.43 72.04 -9.18
N GLN A 223 9.18 72.40 -10.24
CA GLN A 223 9.73 71.43 -11.18
C GLN A 223 10.80 70.56 -10.53
N LEU A 224 11.65 71.14 -9.68
CA LEU A 224 12.64 70.41 -8.89
C LEU A 224 11.97 69.44 -7.91
N GLN A 225 10.88 69.85 -7.26
CA GLN A 225 10.11 68.98 -6.37
C GLN A 225 9.52 67.79 -7.13
N LEU A 226 8.92 68.04 -8.30
CA LEU A 226 8.32 67.02 -9.16
C LEU A 226 9.37 66.04 -9.71
N GLN A 227 10.59 66.51 -10.02
CA GLN A 227 11.72 65.63 -10.34
C GLN A 227 12.20 64.81 -9.14
N ILE A 228 12.28 65.39 -7.94
CA ILE A 228 12.65 64.66 -6.71
C ILE A 228 11.65 63.54 -6.40
N ASP A 229 10.35 63.82 -6.53
CA ASP A 229 9.29 62.85 -6.31
C ASP A 229 9.31 61.75 -7.40
N GLY A 230 9.51 62.12 -8.67
CA GLY A 230 9.71 61.17 -9.76
C GLY A 230 10.94 60.27 -9.59
N GLU A 231 12.08 60.82 -9.15
CA GLU A 231 13.25 60.01 -8.78
C GLU A 231 12.98 59.10 -7.57
N ALA A 232 12.20 59.57 -6.59
CA ALA A 232 11.82 58.75 -5.43
C ALA A 232 10.94 57.56 -5.85
N GLU A 233 9.97 57.76 -6.74
CA GLU A 233 9.20 56.68 -7.35
C GLU A 233 10.07 55.70 -8.14
N TRP A 234 11.00 56.19 -8.96
CA TRP A 234 11.91 55.32 -9.72
C TRP A 234 12.84 54.52 -8.82
N ARG A 235 13.37 55.13 -7.74
CA ARG A 235 14.15 54.41 -6.72
C ARG A 235 13.31 53.36 -5.98
N ALA A 236 12.04 53.64 -5.70
CA ALA A 236 11.13 52.65 -5.11
C ALA A 236 10.83 51.48 -6.07
N LYS A 237 10.57 51.77 -7.35
CA LYS A 237 10.39 50.75 -8.41
C LYS A 237 11.65 49.91 -8.60
N HIS A 238 12.84 50.51 -8.51
CA HIS A 238 14.11 49.78 -8.58
C HIS A 238 14.29 48.85 -7.37
N ALA A 239 14.02 49.34 -6.15
CA ALA A 239 14.12 48.54 -4.94
C ALA A 239 13.16 47.34 -4.93
N THR A 240 11.92 47.49 -5.41
CA THR A 240 10.97 46.38 -5.51
C THR A 240 11.37 45.38 -6.60
N LEU A 241 11.95 45.82 -7.72
CA LEU A 241 12.52 44.93 -8.74
C LEU A 241 13.76 44.18 -8.24
N GLU A 242 14.63 44.83 -7.45
CA GLU A 242 15.77 44.18 -6.79
C GLU A 242 15.31 43.13 -5.76
N GLU A 243 14.27 43.44 -4.98
CA GLU A 243 13.66 42.48 -4.05
C GLU A 243 13.08 41.27 -4.80
N GLN A 244 12.29 41.49 -5.85
CA GLN A 244 11.76 40.44 -6.72
C GLN A 244 12.85 39.59 -7.37
N HIS A 245 13.91 40.23 -7.91
CA HIS A 245 15.05 39.53 -8.49
C HIS A 245 15.80 38.69 -7.44
N SER A 246 15.99 39.23 -6.22
CA SER A 246 16.64 38.49 -5.13
C SER A 246 15.81 37.28 -4.67
N SER A 247 14.47 37.43 -4.63
CA SER A 247 13.52 36.35 -4.32
C SER A 247 13.55 35.26 -5.42
N MET A 248 13.44 35.65 -6.69
CA MET A 248 13.53 34.71 -7.82
C MET A 248 14.89 34.00 -7.87
N GLN A 249 15.99 34.69 -7.54
CA GLN A 249 17.31 34.09 -7.45
C GLN A 249 17.43 33.12 -6.26
N ALA A 250 16.75 33.38 -5.14
CA ALA A 250 16.64 32.43 -4.03
C ALA A 250 15.83 31.19 -4.41
N HIS A 251 14.70 31.35 -5.10
CA HIS A 251 13.90 30.24 -5.62
C HIS A 251 14.68 29.38 -6.63
N LEU A 252 15.43 29.99 -7.56
CA LEU A 252 16.31 29.25 -8.48
C LEU A 252 17.42 28.48 -7.75
N ARG A 253 17.99 29.04 -6.67
CA ARG A 253 18.97 28.31 -5.85
C ARG A 253 18.34 27.12 -5.12
N SER A 254 17.13 27.28 -4.57
CA SER A 254 16.39 26.18 -3.94
C SER A 254 16.09 25.09 -4.97
N ALA A 255 15.51 25.43 -6.12
CA ALA A 255 15.16 24.47 -7.16
C ALA A 255 16.39 23.72 -7.71
N ASN A 256 17.56 24.37 -7.78
CA ASN A 256 18.82 23.69 -8.13
C ASN A 256 19.29 22.74 -7.02
N GLN A 257 19.17 23.11 -5.74
CA GLN A 257 19.49 22.22 -4.61
C GLN A 257 18.57 20.99 -4.59
N ASP A 258 17.28 21.19 -4.83
CA ASP A 258 16.28 20.11 -4.95
C ASP A 258 16.60 19.21 -6.16
N HIS A 259 17.02 19.80 -7.28
CA HIS A 259 17.44 19.05 -8.47
C HIS A 259 18.70 18.20 -8.22
N ASP A 260 19.73 18.78 -7.58
CA ASP A 260 20.97 18.09 -7.24
C ASP A 260 20.69 16.93 -6.25
N ALA A 261 19.82 17.15 -5.24
CA ALA A 261 19.39 16.10 -4.32
C ALA A 261 18.66 14.94 -5.03
N LEU A 262 17.73 15.25 -5.94
CA LEU A 262 17.04 14.23 -6.75
C LEU A 262 17.99 13.48 -7.71
N LEU A 263 19.08 14.10 -8.16
CA LEU A 263 20.13 13.43 -8.94
C LEU A 263 20.96 12.47 -8.06
N GLU A 264 21.28 12.85 -6.81
CA GLU A 264 21.95 11.97 -5.84
C GLU A 264 21.06 10.77 -5.45
N GLU A 265 19.77 11.00 -5.17
CA GLU A 265 18.80 9.92 -4.91
C GLU A 265 18.67 8.97 -6.11
N ARG A 266 18.56 9.51 -7.33
CA ARG A 266 18.52 8.71 -8.56
C ARG A 266 19.80 7.88 -8.76
N ALA A 267 20.97 8.44 -8.45
CA ALA A 267 22.24 7.71 -8.52
C ALA A 267 22.30 6.59 -7.47
N SER A 268 21.82 6.84 -6.26
CA SER A 268 21.69 5.84 -5.18
C SER A 268 20.77 4.68 -5.61
N LEU A 269 19.55 5.00 -6.06
CA LEU A 269 18.58 4.00 -6.54
C LEU A 269 19.11 3.19 -7.74
N GLN A 270 19.82 3.83 -8.68
CA GLN A 270 20.46 3.12 -9.78
C GLN A 270 21.52 2.12 -9.27
N SER A 271 22.33 2.51 -8.28
CA SER A 271 23.33 1.60 -7.67
C SER A 271 22.67 0.42 -6.95
N GLN A 272 21.52 0.63 -6.30
CA GLN A 272 20.73 -0.43 -5.66
C GLN A 272 20.10 -1.37 -6.70
N VAL A 273 19.61 -0.84 -7.82
CA VAL A 273 19.12 -1.64 -8.95
C VAL A 273 20.24 -2.48 -9.55
N ASP A 274 21.42 -1.92 -9.77
CA ASP A 274 22.58 -2.63 -10.31
C ASP A 274 23.08 -3.73 -9.35
N PHE A 275 23.08 -3.45 -8.04
CA PHE A 275 23.35 -4.44 -7.00
C PHE A 275 22.33 -5.59 -7.03
N ASN A 276 21.03 -5.28 -7.05
CA ASN A 276 19.96 -6.28 -7.11
C ASN A 276 20.02 -7.11 -8.39
N GLN A 277 20.32 -6.51 -9.54
CA GLN A 277 20.57 -7.24 -10.79
C GLN A 277 21.77 -8.20 -10.67
N SER A 278 22.83 -7.81 -9.95
CA SER A 278 23.99 -8.68 -9.72
C SER A 278 23.64 -9.86 -8.82
N ALA A 279 22.84 -9.65 -7.76
CA ALA A 279 22.35 -10.69 -6.88
C ALA A 279 21.41 -11.68 -7.60
N ILE A 280 20.50 -11.18 -8.45
CA ILE A 280 19.64 -12.02 -9.29
C ILE A 280 20.48 -12.90 -10.23
N LYS A 281 21.53 -12.36 -10.88
CA LYS A 281 22.44 -13.14 -11.73
C LYS A 281 23.18 -14.23 -10.95
N GLN A 282 23.62 -13.95 -9.72
CA GLN A 282 24.24 -14.95 -8.84
C GLN A 282 23.26 -16.05 -8.41
N LEU A 283 22.01 -15.70 -8.10
CA LEU A 283 20.97 -16.67 -7.75
C LEU A 283 20.58 -17.54 -8.96
N GLN A 284 20.48 -16.95 -10.15
CA GLN A 284 20.26 -17.68 -11.41
C GLN A 284 21.41 -18.64 -11.71
N GLN A 285 22.67 -18.23 -11.49
CA GLN A 285 23.84 -19.10 -11.63
C GLN A 285 23.78 -20.27 -10.65
N LYS A 286 23.56 -20.02 -9.35
CA LYS A 286 23.44 -21.07 -8.33
C LYS A 286 22.28 -22.04 -8.61
N LEU A 287 21.15 -21.55 -9.11
CA LEU A 287 20.02 -22.40 -9.51
C LEU A 287 20.39 -23.28 -10.71
N GLY A 288 21.16 -22.75 -11.68
CA GLY A 288 21.72 -23.53 -12.78
C GLY A 288 22.73 -24.60 -12.33
N GLU A 289 23.60 -24.25 -11.37
CA GLU A 289 24.55 -25.18 -10.75
C GLU A 289 23.82 -26.33 -10.05
N VAL A 290 22.88 -26.03 -9.13
CA VAL A 290 22.07 -27.04 -8.42
C VAL A 290 21.22 -27.89 -9.37
N ALA A 291 20.64 -27.30 -10.43
CA ALA A 291 19.91 -28.06 -11.45
C ALA A 291 20.84 -29.03 -12.22
N SER A 292 22.09 -28.62 -12.48
CA SER A 292 23.09 -29.49 -13.12
C SER A 292 23.53 -30.62 -12.20
N GLU A 293 23.74 -30.35 -10.90
CA GLU A 293 24.05 -31.34 -9.87
C GLU A 293 22.92 -32.35 -9.71
N LEU A 294 21.67 -31.90 -9.60
CA LEU A 294 20.49 -32.77 -9.54
C LEU A 294 20.41 -33.68 -10.77
N SER A 295 20.61 -33.13 -11.98
CA SER A 295 20.64 -33.94 -13.21
C SER A 295 21.79 -34.96 -13.24
N SER A 296 22.88 -34.71 -12.52
CA SER A 296 24.00 -35.66 -12.39
C SER A 296 23.68 -36.76 -11.37
N SER A 297 23.00 -36.39 -10.28
CA SER A 297 22.50 -37.31 -9.24
C SER A 297 21.44 -38.27 -9.79
N ASP A 298 20.48 -37.78 -10.57
CA ASP A 298 19.49 -38.60 -11.26
C ASP A 298 20.13 -39.65 -12.19
N ARG A 299 21.18 -39.27 -12.92
CA ARG A 299 21.94 -40.21 -13.76
C ARG A 299 22.69 -41.25 -12.90
N ALA A 300 23.27 -40.84 -11.77
CA ALA A 300 23.91 -41.76 -10.84
C ALA A 300 22.91 -42.77 -10.23
N LEU A 301 21.72 -42.32 -9.84
CA LEU A 301 20.63 -43.17 -9.36
C LEU A 301 20.10 -44.11 -10.45
N GLN A 302 19.94 -43.64 -11.68
CA GLN A 302 19.57 -44.49 -12.82
C GLN A 302 20.60 -45.59 -13.08
N ASN A 303 21.89 -45.27 -13.00
CA ASN A 303 22.98 -46.24 -13.12
C ASN A 303 22.93 -47.27 -11.98
N ALA A 304 22.82 -46.83 -10.71
CA ALA A 304 22.71 -47.72 -9.56
C ALA A 304 21.47 -48.64 -9.64
N HIS A 305 20.32 -48.13 -10.12
CA HIS A 305 19.14 -48.94 -10.40
C HIS A 305 19.34 -49.94 -11.56
N SER A 306 20.26 -49.67 -12.50
CA SER A 306 20.63 -50.62 -13.55
C SER A 306 21.55 -51.72 -13.01
N ASP A 307 22.53 -51.35 -12.18
CA ASP A 307 23.46 -52.29 -11.54
C ASP A 307 22.75 -53.22 -10.57
N LEU A 308 21.81 -52.70 -9.76
CA LEU A 308 20.95 -53.51 -8.88
C LEU A 308 20.16 -54.56 -9.67
N ARG A 309 19.61 -54.18 -10.84
CA ARG A 309 18.89 -55.12 -11.72
C ARG A 309 19.81 -56.18 -12.33
N VAL A 310 21.09 -55.88 -12.57
CA VAL A 310 22.09 -56.87 -13.00
C VAL A 310 22.50 -57.78 -11.84
N ALA A 311 22.66 -57.24 -10.63
CA ALA A 311 22.99 -58.00 -9.43
C ALA A 311 21.90 -59.03 -9.07
N ILE A 312 20.62 -58.63 -9.12
CA ILE A 312 19.47 -59.52 -8.89
C ILE A 312 19.51 -60.71 -9.87
N ARG A 313 19.71 -60.46 -11.17
CA ARG A 313 19.81 -61.54 -12.18
C ARG A 313 20.94 -62.52 -11.90
N ARG A 314 22.12 -62.03 -11.46
CA ARG A 314 23.25 -62.89 -11.07
C ARG A 314 22.93 -63.73 -9.83
N ALA A 315 22.16 -63.20 -8.89
CA ALA A 315 21.70 -63.95 -7.72
C ALA A 315 20.71 -65.06 -8.14
N ASP A 316 19.73 -64.75 -9.00
CA ASP A 316 18.77 -65.73 -9.55
C ASP A 316 19.48 -66.86 -10.33
N GLU A 317 20.54 -66.52 -11.07
CA GLU A 317 21.37 -67.48 -11.82
C GLU A 317 22.19 -68.39 -10.87
N ALA A 318 22.72 -67.84 -9.77
CA ALA A 318 23.44 -68.60 -8.76
C ALA A 318 22.52 -69.55 -7.96
N GLU A 319 21.28 -69.13 -7.67
CA GLU A 319 20.29 -69.99 -6.99
C GLU A 319 19.90 -71.21 -7.85
N ARG A 320 19.87 -71.06 -9.18
CA ARG A 320 19.60 -72.17 -10.12
C ARG A 320 20.74 -73.18 -10.14
N THR A 321 21.98 -72.72 -10.29
CA THR A 321 23.14 -73.63 -10.32
C THR A 321 23.33 -74.37 -8.99
N GLN A 322 22.99 -73.75 -7.86
CA GLN A 322 22.96 -74.42 -6.55
C GLN A 322 21.94 -75.58 -6.50
N LYS A 323 20.74 -75.40 -7.06
CA LYS A 323 19.70 -76.44 -7.11
C LYS A 323 20.11 -77.61 -7.99
N ASP A 324 20.70 -77.34 -9.16
CA ASP A 324 21.18 -78.37 -10.08
C ASP A 324 22.22 -79.28 -9.39
N LEU A 325 23.23 -78.70 -8.72
CA LEU A 325 24.26 -79.43 -7.98
C LEU A 325 23.69 -80.33 -6.86
N GLN A 326 22.61 -79.92 -6.19
CA GLN A 326 21.93 -80.76 -5.18
C GLN A 326 21.26 -82.00 -5.80
N THR A 327 20.77 -81.92 -7.04
CA THR A 327 20.21 -83.08 -7.76
C THR A 327 21.27 -84.05 -8.24
N GLU A 328 22.50 -83.59 -8.51
CA GLU A 328 23.62 -84.45 -8.86
C GLU A 328 24.16 -85.21 -7.64
N GLY A 329 24.29 -84.53 -6.49
CA GLY A 329 24.76 -85.14 -5.24
C GLY A 329 23.87 -86.28 -4.73
N THR A 330 22.55 -86.18 -4.89
CA THR A 330 21.59 -87.23 -4.50
C THR A 330 21.66 -88.48 -5.40
N ARG A 331 22.14 -88.33 -6.65
CA ARG A 331 22.27 -89.44 -7.62
C ARG A 331 23.51 -90.30 -7.40
N LEU A 332 24.57 -89.75 -6.81
CA LEU A 332 25.81 -90.48 -6.50
C LEU A 332 25.64 -91.46 -5.32
N MET A 333 24.79 -91.15 -4.35
CA MET A 333 24.63 -91.99 -3.15
C MET A 333 23.94 -93.35 -3.42
N GLN A 334 23.25 -93.52 -4.56
CA GLN A 334 22.54 -94.76 -4.88
C GLN A 334 23.42 -95.88 -5.47
N SER A 335 24.70 -95.62 -5.76
CA SER A 335 25.58 -96.59 -6.46
C SER A 335 26.54 -97.38 -5.55
N LEU A 336 26.49 -97.17 -4.23
CA LEU A 336 27.50 -97.69 -3.28
C LEU A 336 27.02 -98.82 -2.34
N ASP A 337 25.75 -99.22 -2.39
CA ASP A 337 25.12 -100.05 -1.35
C ASP A 337 25.28 -101.59 -1.49
N GLU A 338 25.85 -102.14 -2.57
CA GLU A 338 25.63 -103.57 -2.91
C GLU A 338 26.67 -104.62 -2.43
N MET A 339 27.94 -104.28 -2.14
CA MET A 339 29.03 -105.31 -2.12
C MET A 339 30.03 -105.23 -0.95
N ARG A 340 29.57 -105.30 0.31
CA ARG A 340 30.45 -105.28 1.50
C ARG A 340 30.25 -106.32 2.62
N PRO A 341 29.03 -106.58 3.16
CA PRO A 341 28.86 -106.83 4.60
C PRO A 341 29.75 -107.88 5.32
N LYS A 342 29.81 -109.15 4.91
CA LYS A 342 30.04 -110.24 5.89
C LYS A 342 31.46 -110.48 6.43
N PHE A 343 32.48 -109.78 5.91
CA PHE A 343 33.80 -109.67 6.55
C PHE A 343 34.17 -108.21 6.86
N VAL A 344 33.31 -107.30 6.40
CA VAL A 344 33.26 -105.89 6.78
C VAL A 344 32.71 -105.86 8.21
N GLU A 345 31.50 -106.33 8.53
CA GLU A 345 30.80 -106.33 9.84
C GLU A 345 31.66 -106.23 11.14
N LEU A 346 32.72 -107.02 11.32
CA LEU A 346 33.59 -106.94 12.52
C LEU A 346 34.83 -106.04 12.38
N ALA A 347 35.33 -105.82 11.16
CA ALA A 347 36.30 -104.76 10.88
C ALA A 347 35.61 -103.40 10.66
N SER A 348 34.32 -103.40 10.34
CA SER A 348 33.48 -102.27 10.01
C SER A 348 32.73 -101.76 11.20
N THR A 349 32.24 -102.57 12.14
CA THR A 349 31.86 -101.99 13.45
C THR A 349 33.02 -101.21 14.07
N LYS A 350 34.28 -101.55 13.79
CA LYS A 350 35.45 -100.71 14.12
C LYS A 350 35.71 -99.56 13.12
N MET A 351 35.68 -99.81 11.82
CA MET A 351 35.96 -98.82 10.78
C MET A 351 34.83 -97.80 10.61
N GLU A 352 33.57 -98.19 10.72
CA GLU A 352 32.37 -97.35 10.88
C GLU A 352 32.41 -96.57 12.19
N LEU A 353 32.88 -97.12 13.32
CA LEU A 353 33.06 -96.30 14.53
C LEU A 353 34.19 -95.28 14.35
N MET A 354 35.27 -95.61 13.64
CA MET A 354 36.31 -94.64 13.26
C MET A 354 35.80 -93.64 12.22
N GLU A 355 35.08 -94.06 11.18
CA GLU A 355 34.46 -93.20 10.17
C GLU A 355 33.34 -92.34 10.77
N GLN A 356 32.65 -92.80 11.82
CA GLN A 356 31.72 -92.00 12.61
C GLN A 356 32.46 -90.99 13.49
N ILE A 357 33.60 -91.35 14.08
CA ILE A 357 34.46 -90.39 14.79
C ILE A 357 35.00 -89.34 13.82
N ASP A 358 35.62 -89.75 12.70
CA ASP A 358 36.15 -88.87 11.66
C ASP A 358 35.05 -88.01 11.03
N LYS A 359 33.84 -88.56 10.85
CA LYS A 359 32.66 -87.81 10.39
C LYS A 359 32.15 -86.84 11.45
N LEU A 360 32.11 -87.22 12.73
CA LEU A 360 31.70 -86.33 13.82
C LEU A 360 32.76 -85.24 14.08
N GLU A 361 34.04 -85.53 13.90
CA GLU A 361 35.13 -84.55 13.92
C GLU A 361 35.10 -83.64 12.69
N HIS A 362 34.81 -84.17 11.50
CA HIS A 362 34.63 -83.36 10.30
C HIS A 362 33.37 -82.49 10.39
N GLU A 363 32.25 -83.04 10.87
CA GLU A 363 31.03 -82.29 11.15
C GLU A 363 31.29 -81.23 12.23
N LYS A 364 32.00 -81.56 13.32
CA LYS A 364 32.40 -80.60 14.34
C LYS A 364 33.27 -79.49 13.75
N ASN A 365 34.34 -79.82 13.02
CA ASN A 365 35.21 -78.82 12.38
C ASN A 365 34.45 -77.99 11.32
N SER A 366 33.45 -78.56 10.65
CA SER A 366 32.55 -77.85 9.75
C SER A 366 31.60 -76.90 10.50
N ARG A 367 31.11 -77.31 11.68
CA ARG A 367 30.32 -76.46 12.59
C ARG A 367 31.20 -75.35 13.18
N ASP A 368 32.40 -75.65 13.65
CA ASP A 368 33.34 -74.68 14.21
C ASP A 368 33.78 -73.65 13.15
N THR A 369 34.05 -74.07 11.90
CA THR A 369 34.31 -73.13 10.78
C THR A 369 33.08 -72.38 10.30
N PHE A 370 31.86 -72.93 10.46
CA PHE A 370 30.61 -72.22 10.20
C PHE A 370 30.29 -71.20 11.32
N ILE A 371 30.55 -71.55 12.58
CA ILE A 371 30.46 -70.65 13.74
C ILE A 371 31.43 -69.49 13.55
N ALA A 372 32.72 -69.75 13.24
CA ALA A 372 33.68 -68.68 12.98
C ALA A 372 33.28 -67.76 11.81
N LYS A 373 32.60 -68.29 10.78
CA LYS A 373 32.02 -67.48 9.69
C LYS A 373 30.82 -66.65 10.15
N LEU A 374 29.95 -67.21 11.00
CA LEU A 374 28.82 -66.48 11.58
C LEU A 374 29.29 -65.40 12.56
N GLU A 375 30.29 -65.68 13.40
CA GLU A 375 30.90 -64.71 14.31
C GLU A 375 31.54 -63.55 13.54
N LEU A 376 32.27 -63.85 12.45
CA LEU A 376 32.83 -62.83 11.56
C LEU A 376 31.72 -62.02 10.87
N ALA A 377 30.69 -62.68 10.32
CA ALA A 377 29.56 -61.99 9.69
C ALA A 377 28.76 -61.13 10.68
N LEU A 378 28.62 -61.56 11.94
CA LEU A 378 27.98 -60.81 13.01
C LEU A 378 28.85 -59.61 13.42
N GLY A 379 30.18 -59.80 13.51
CA GLY A 379 31.13 -58.70 13.69
C GLY A 379 31.00 -57.63 12.60
N GLU A 380 31.08 -58.02 11.33
CA GLU A 380 30.89 -57.09 10.21
C GLU A 380 29.49 -56.45 10.20
N ALA A 381 28.45 -57.16 10.65
CA ALA A 381 27.10 -56.59 10.77
C ALA A 381 27.06 -55.50 11.85
N THR A 382 27.67 -55.73 13.02
CA THR A 382 27.77 -54.71 14.09
C THR A 382 28.65 -53.53 13.70
N GLU A 383 29.69 -53.73 12.89
CA GLU A 383 30.52 -52.65 12.34
C GLU A 383 29.71 -51.80 11.36
N ARG A 384 28.98 -52.42 10.42
CA ARG A 384 28.07 -51.71 9.51
C ARG A 384 26.93 -50.98 10.24
N GLU A 385 26.43 -51.55 11.33
CA GLU A 385 25.42 -50.90 12.18
C GLU A 385 26.00 -49.66 12.89
N ALA A 386 27.23 -49.75 13.41
CA ALA A 386 27.93 -48.61 13.99
C ALA A 386 28.26 -47.52 12.96
N GLU A 387 28.70 -47.89 11.75
CA GLU A 387 28.90 -46.97 10.63
C GLU A 387 27.58 -46.29 10.21
N ALA A 388 26.49 -47.05 10.10
CA ALA A 388 25.18 -46.52 9.76
C ALA A 388 24.64 -45.56 10.84
N ALA A 389 24.80 -45.90 12.13
CA ALA A 389 24.42 -45.04 13.25
C ALA A 389 25.25 -43.75 13.29
N GLN A 390 26.56 -43.82 12.98
CA GLN A 390 27.42 -42.65 12.87
C GLN A 390 27.03 -41.77 11.67
N ALA A 391 26.76 -42.35 10.50
CA ALA A 391 26.26 -41.62 9.33
C ALA A 391 24.88 -40.97 9.60
N GLN A 392 23.99 -41.64 10.34
CA GLN A 392 22.72 -41.08 10.77
C GLN A 392 22.92 -39.88 11.73
N LYS A 393 23.89 -39.97 12.66
CA LYS A 393 24.25 -38.87 13.55
C LYS A 393 24.83 -37.68 12.77
N ASP A 394 25.69 -37.93 11.79
CA ASP A 394 26.31 -36.87 11.00
C ASP A 394 25.29 -36.17 10.09
N THR A 395 24.40 -36.92 9.43
CA THR A 395 23.29 -36.36 8.65
C THR A 395 22.31 -35.56 9.50
N ASN A 396 21.97 -36.02 10.72
CA ASN A 396 21.19 -35.23 11.68
C ASN A 396 21.91 -33.92 12.06
N SER A 397 23.23 -33.94 12.26
CA SER A 397 24.02 -32.74 12.59
C SER A 397 24.06 -31.71 11.45
N VAL A 398 23.99 -32.16 10.19
CA VAL A 398 23.87 -31.27 9.02
C VAL A 398 22.45 -30.69 8.97
N GLN A 399 21.41 -31.52 9.13
CA GLN A 399 20.03 -31.03 9.18
C GLN A 399 19.76 -30.02 10.30
N GLU A 400 20.41 -30.13 11.46
CA GLU A 400 20.32 -29.12 12.52
C GLU A 400 21.01 -27.81 12.13
N LYS A 401 22.19 -27.85 11.49
CA LYS A 401 22.86 -26.65 10.97
C LYS A 401 22.03 -25.96 9.89
N ASP A 402 21.41 -26.74 9.00
CA ASP A 402 20.54 -26.22 7.94
C ASP A 402 19.24 -25.62 8.51
N LYS A 403 18.68 -26.21 9.57
CA LYS A 403 17.55 -25.60 10.30
C LYS A 403 17.93 -24.27 10.95
N VAL A 404 19.11 -24.20 11.58
CA VAL A 404 19.59 -22.96 12.21
C VAL A 404 19.90 -21.88 11.18
N SER A 405 20.53 -22.23 10.05
CA SER A 405 20.79 -21.25 8.97
C SER A 405 19.50 -20.77 8.30
N LEU A 406 18.54 -21.67 8.05
CA LEU A 406 17.22 -21.29 7.56
C LEU A 406 16.49 -20.38 8.56
N GLN A 407 16.49 -20.71 9.85
CA GLN A 407 15.93 -19.84 10.89
C GLN A 407 16.59 -18.46 10.90
N GLN A 408 17.91 -18.37 10.75
CA GLN A 408 18.63 -17.11 10.65
C GLN A 408 18.16 -16.31 9.41
N THR A 409 18.10 -16.93 8.22
CA THR A 409 17.61 -16.23 7.01
C THR A 409 16.15 -15.79 7.12
N VAL A 410 15.30 -16.54 7.84
CA VAL A 410 13.91 -16.12 8.12
C VAL A 410 13.89 -14.91 9.06
N THR A 411 14.74 -14.85 10.09
CA THR A 411 14.85 -13.66 10.94
C THR A 411 15.43 -12.44 10.22
N GLU A 412 16.40 -12.63 9.33
CA GLU A 412 16.96 -11.56 8.50
C GLU A 412 15.92 -11.02 7.50
N LEU A 413 15.12 -11.90 6.88
CA LEU A 413 13.99 -11.50 6.04
C LEU A 413 12.92 -10.76 6.84
N GLN A 414 12.55 -11.25 8.03
CA GLN A 414 11.58 -10.58 8.91
C GLN A 414 12.06 -9.19 9.35
N GLN A 415 13.36 -9.03 9.62
CA GLN A 415 13.96 -7.74 9.92
C GLN A 415 13.89 -6.82 8.69
N GLY A 416 14.28 -7.28 7.50
CA GLY A 416 14.18 -6.49 6.27
C GLY A 416 12.75 -6.08 5.90
N TYR A 417 11.76 -6.93 6.19
CA TYR A 417 10.34 -6.55 6.04
C TYR A 417 9.90 -5.47 7.03
N ALA A 418 10.42 -5.48 8.26
CA ALA A 418 10.14 -4.42 9.24
C ALA A 418 10.81 -3.10 8.85
N GLU A 419 12.07 -3.13 8.41
CA GLU A 419 12.80 -1.95 7.93
C GLU A 419 12.11 -1.31 6.71
N LEU A 420 11.66 -2.11 5.73
CA LEU A 420 10.87 -1.62 4.59
C LEU A 420 9.49 -1.09 4.99
N GLN A 421 8.89 -1.59 6.06
CA GLN A 421 7.63 -1.05 6.60
C GLN A 421 7.87 0.31 7.26
N ASP A 422 8.93 0.45 8.08
CA ASP A 422 9.31 1.71 8.71
C ASP A 422 9.66 2.79 7.66
N GLU A 423 10.35 2.43 6.57
CA GLU A 423 10.61 3.32 5.43
C GLU A 423 9.32 3.74 4.70
N LEU A 424 8.37 2.82 4.53
CA LEU A 424 7.06 3.11 3.93
C LEU A 424 6.23 4.04 4.81
N GLU A 425 6.20 3.83 6.13
CA GLU A 425 5.49 4.69 7.07
C GLU A 425 6.16 6.09 7.16
N SER A 426 7.49 6.15 7.12
CA SER A 426 8.27 7.39 7.08
C SER A 426 8.01 8.20 5.81
N SER A 427 8.04 7.56 4.63
CA SER A 427 7.75 8.23 3.36
C SER A 427 6.30 8.70 3.24
N GLN A 428 5.33 7.95 3.78
CA GLN A 428 3.94 8.40 3.90
C GLN A 428 3.80 9.63 4.80
N ALA A 429 4.50 9.66 5.94
CA ALA A 429 4.53 10.83 6.83
C ALA A 429 5.15 12.06 6.15
N ALA A 430 6.22 11.87 5.37
CA ALA A 430 6.84 12.95 4.58
C ALA A 430 5.89 13.51 3.51
N VAL A 431 5.17 12.65 2.78
CA VAL A 431 4.15 13.08 1.79
C VAL A 431 3.04 13.87 2.47
N LEU A 432 2.51 13.42 3.61
CA LEU A 432 1.49 14.16 4.38
C LEU A 432 1.99 15.53 4.87
N SER A 433 3.28 15.65 5.21
CA SER A 433 3.89 16.95 5.54
C SER A 433 3.93 17.88 4.32
N LEU A 434 4.40 17.38 3.17
CA LEU A 434 4.47 18.15 1.92
C LEU A 434 3.09 18.55 1.39
N GLU A 435 2.07 17.70 1.55
CA GLU A 435 0.66 18.06 1.30
C GLU A 435 0.20 19.18 2.25
N GLY A 436 0.55 19.08 3.53
CA GLY A 436 0.34 20.15 4.51
C GLY A 436 0.94 21.48 4.06
N ASP A 437 2.22 21.49 3.69
CA ASP A 437 2.92 22.70 3.24
C ASP A 437 2.36 23.24 1.92
N ARG A 438 1.99 22.37 0.97
CA ARG A 438 1.29 22.75 -0.27
C ARG A 438 -0.07 23.40 0.01
N THR A 439 -0.82 22.95 1.03
CA THR A 439 -2.06 23.64 1.43
C THR A 439 -1.79 24.99 2.11
N GLN A 440 -0.70 25.13 2.87
CA GLN A 440 -0.29 26.40 3.46
C GLN A 440 0.12 27.41 2.39
N LEU A 441 0.93 27.01 1.41
CA LEU A 441 1.34 27.85 0.27
C LEU A 441 0.13 28.34 -0.52
N ARG A 442 -0.84 27.47 -0.83
CA ARG A 442 -2.10 27.86 -1.48
C ARG A 442 -2.92 28.85 -0.65
N GLN A 443 -2.91 28.76 0.69
CA GLN A 443 -3.56 29.75 1.55
C GLN A 443 -2.82 31.10 1.55
N ILE A 444 -1.50 31.10 1.42
CA ILE A 444 -0.69 32.33 1.31
C ILE A 444 -0.94 32.99 -0.04
N GLU A 445 -0.91 32.22 -1.14
CA GLU A 445 -1.23 32.66 -2.50
C GLU A 445 -2.64 33.26 -2.58
N ALA A 446 -3.65 32.57 -2.03
CA ALA A 446 -5.02 33.10 -1.98
C ALA A 446 -5.11 34.45 -1.24
N ARG A 447 -4.41 34.62 -0.11
CA ARG A 447 -4.35 35.91 0.62
C ARG A 447 -3.60 36.98 -0.17
N GLN A 448 -2.56 36.62 -0.93
CA GLN A 448 -1.84 37.54 -1.79
C GLN A 448 -2.73 38.02 -2.95
N LEU A 449 -3.50 37.12 -3.56
CA LEU A 449 -4.51 37.46 -4.57
C LEU A 449 -5.59 38.39 -3.99
N GLU A 450 -6.12 38.10 -2.79
CA GLU A 450 -7.07 39.01 -2.10
C GLU A 450 -6.49 40.42 -1.86
N ILE A 451 -5.19 40.52 -1.55
CA ILE A 451 -4.48 41.80 -1.38
C ILE A 451 -4.30 42.51 -2.73
N ILE A 452 -3.92 41.79 -3.79
CA ILE A 452 -3.76 42.34 -5.15
C ILE A 452 -5.10 42.84 -5.68
N ASP A 453 -6.17 42.05 -5.57
CA ASP A 453 -7.53 42.45 -5.95
C ASP A 453 -7.93 43.71 -5.21
N ARG A 454 -7.74 43.75 -3.89
CA ARG A 454 -8.03 44.94 -3.08
C ARG A 454 -7.25 46.17 -3.57
N LEU A 455 -5.94 46.08 -3.72
CA LEU A 455 -5.11 47.19 -4.21
C LEU A 455 -5.50 47.62 -5.62
N SER A 456 -5.91 46.69 -6.50
CA SER A 456 -6.43 47.01 -7.82
C SER A 456 -7.74 47.81 -7.73
N THR A 457 -8.65 47.45 -6.81
CA THR A 457 -9.89 48.21 -6.61
C THR A 457 -9.65 49.59 -6.00
N GLU A 458 -8.71 49.72 -5.05
CA GLU A 458 -8.31 51.01 -4.47
C GLU A 458 -7.65 51.90 -5.55
N SER A 459 -6.75 51.34 -6.36
CA SER A 459 -6.13 52.02 -7.52
C SER A 459 -7.17 52.46 -8.56
N HIS A 460 -8.13 51.60 -8.91
CA HIS A 460 -9.19 51.93 -9.85
C HIS A 460 -10.12 53.03 -9.30
N GLN A 461 -10.45 53.00 -8.00
CA GLN A 461 -11.20 54.07 -7.35
C GLN A 461 -10.44 55.41 -7.37
N HIS A 462 -9.13 55.40 -7.12
CA HIS A 462 -8.31 56.60 -7.25
C HIS A 462 -8.24 57.11 -8.69
N SER A 463 -8.11 56.24 -9.69
CA SER A 463 -8.15 56.62 -11.11
C SER A 463 -9.50 57.24 -11.49
N GLN A 464 -10.62 56.66 -11.04
CA GLN A 464 -11.96 57.25 -11.21
C GLN A 464 -12.05 58.63 -10.54
N ALA A 465 -11.58 58.77 -9.30
CA ALA A 465 -11.60 60.05 -8.58
C ALA A 465 -10.76 61.13 -9.28
N MET A 466 -9.59 60.79 -9.81
CA MET A 466 -8.77 61.70 -10.61
C MET A 466 -9.49 62.11 -11.90
N SER A 467 -10.12 61.17 -12.61
CA SER A 467 -10.90 61.49 -13.82
C SER A 467 -12.12 62.38 -13.52
N HIS A 468 -12.73 62.23 -12.35
CA HIS A 468 -13.80 63.09 -11.86
C HIS A 468 -13.30 64.51 -11.62
N LEU A 469 -12.22 64.67 -10.85
CA LEU A 469 -11.58 65.97 -10.56
C LEU A 469 -11.10 66.67 -11.83
N GLU A 470 -10.56 65.93 -12.80
CA GLU A 470 -10.25 66.47 -14.13
C GLU A 470 -11.50 66.95 -14.86
N SER A 471 -12.62 66.23 -14.80
CA SER A 471 -13.87 66.66 -15.42
C SER A 471 -14.46 67.89 -14.74
N GLU A 472 -14.34 68.01 -13.42
CA GLU A 472 -14.73 69.20 -12.64
C GLU A 472 -13.83 70.40 -12.98
N LEU A 473 -12.51 70.22 -13.09
CA LEU A 473 -11.58 71.28 -13.50
C LEU A 473 -11.83 71.75 -14.94
N ARG A 474 -12.15 70.83 -15.87
CA ARG A 474 -12.57 71.21 -17.24
C ARG A 474 -13.91 71.96 -17.22
N SER A 475 -14.87 71.49 -16.41
CA SER A 475 -16.14 72.20 -16.21
C SER A 475 -15.91 73.62 -15.68
N HIS A 476 -15.09 73.79 -14.64
CA HIS A 476 -14.75 75.11 -14.09
C HIS A 476 -14.07 76.02 -15.12
N ARG A 477 -13.13 75.51 -15.93
CA ARG A 477 -12.51 76.27 -17.02
C ARG A 477 -13.54 76.72 -18.06
N ASN A 478 -14.46 75.84 -18.47
CA ASN A 478 -15.54 76.20 -19.38
C ASN A 478 -16.45 77.29 -18.78
N HIS A 479 -16.81 77.20 -17.50
CA HIS A 479 -17.60 78.25 -16.82
C HIS A 479 -16.82 79.57 -16.74
N ASP A 480 -15.52 79.54 -16.46
CA ASP A 480 -14.66 80.74 -16.47
C ASP A 480 -14.55 81.35 -17.87
N GLU A 481 -14.47 80.54 -18.93
CA GLU A 481 -14.48 80.98 -20.32
C GLU A 481 -15.85 81.56 -20.72
N GLU A 482 -16.96 80.94 -20.34
CA GLU A 482 -18.32 81.47 -20.52
C GLU A 482 -18.50 82.79 -19.77
N HIS A 483 -18.00 82.90 -18.53
CA HIS A 483 -18.02 84.14 -17.76
C HIS A 483 -17.16 85.24 -18.40
N ARG A 484 -15.98 84.91 -18.94
CA ARG A 484 -15.17 85.87 -19.71
C ARG A 484 -15.87 86.33 -20.97
N ALA A 485 -16.42 85.40 -21.76
CA ALA A 485 -17.18 85.72 -22.97
C ALA A 485 -18.41 86.60 -22.67
N PHE A 486 -19.09 86.37 -21.54
CA PHE A 486 -20.18 87.23 -21.07
C PHE A 486 -19.69 88.63 -20.65
N ILE A 487 -18.53 88.73 -19.98
CA ILE A 487 -17.92 90.02 -19.64
C ILE A 487 -17.46 90.76 -20.91
N GLU A 488 -16.89 90.06 -21.88
CA GLU A 488 -16.51 90.62 -23.18
C GLU A 488 -17.74 91.11 -23.96
N GLN A 489 -18.82 90.31 -24.02
CA GLN A 489 -20.08 90.72 -24.64
C GLN A 489 -20.68 91.95 -23.95
N THR A 490 -20.76 91.97 -22.60
CA THR A 490 -21.31 93.12 -21.87
C THR A 490 -20.41 94.35 -21.95
N ASN A 491 -19.09 94.20 -22.06
CA ASN A 491 -18.19 95.30 -22.40
C ASN A 491 -18.43 95.80 -23.83
N TYR A 492 -18.62 94.91 -24.81
CA TYR A 492 -18.92 95.28 -26.19
C TYR A 492 -20.27 96.01 -26.31
N GLU A 493 -21.29 95.57 -25.57
CA GLU A 493 -22.59 96.25 -25.45
C GLU A 493 -22.44 97.62 -24.75
N LEU A 494 -21.62 97.73 -23.71
CA LEU A 494 -21.31 99.02 -23.06
C LEU A 494 -20.53 99.97 -23.96
N GLU A 495 -19.61 99.48 -24.79
CA GLU A 495 -18.88 100.29 -25.78
C GLU A 495 -19.80 100.72 -26.93
N ALA A 496 -20.68 99.84 -27.41
CA ALA A 496 -21.72 100.18 -28.38
C ALA A 496 -22.67 101.24 -27.83
N LEU A 497 -23.18 101.08 -26.60
CA LEU A 497 -24.02 102.08 -25.92
C LEU A 497 -23.29 103.41 -25.67
N ARG A 498 -21.97 103.38 -25.39
CA ARG A 498 -21.15 104.61 -25.31
C ARG A 498 -21.01 105.29 -26.67
N ALA A 499 -20.82 104.53 -27.75
CA ALA A 499 -20.74 105.07 -29.11
C ALA A 499 -22.10 105.62 -29.58
N GLU A 500 -23.21 104.96 -29.24
CA GLU A 500 -24.56 105.49 -29.46
C GLU A 500 -24.80 106.76 -28.63
N LEU A 501 -24.39 106.80 -27.35
CA LEU A 501 -24.49 107.99 -26.52
C LEU A 501 -23.64 109.13 -27.06
N SER A 502 -22.40 108.90 -27.52
CA SER A 502 -21.59 109.96 -28.13
C SER A 502 -22.20 110.43 -29.45
N ALA A 503 -22.72 109.53 -30.29
CA ALA A 503 -23.42 109.92 -31.52
C ALA A 503 -24.73 110.69 -31.23
N LYS A 504 -25.39 110.40 -30.10
CA LYS A 504 -26.57 111.14 -29.63
C LYS A 504 -26.19 112.47 -28.99
N ASP A 505 -25.05 112.58 -28.30
CA ASP A 505 -24.51 113.84 -27.81
C ASP A 505 -24.04 114.73 -28.97
N ASP A 506 -23.45 114.16 -30.03
CA ASP A 506 -23.16 114.86 -31.30
C ASP A 506 -24.46 115.32 -31.98
N GLU A 507 -25.51 114.49 -32.00
CA GLU A 507 -26.85 114.89 -32.48
C GLU A 507 -27.46 115.99 -31.60
N ILE A 508 -27.23 115.97 -30.28
CA ILE A 508 -27.66 117.02 -29.35
C ILE A 508 -26.82 118.29 -29.50
N GLU A 509 -25.52 118.23 -29.81
CA GLU A 509 -24.72 119.40 -30.19
C GLU A 509 -25.15 119.97 -31.54
N HIS A 510 -25.48 119.11 -32.52
CA HIS A 510 -26.12 119.53 -33.77
C HIS A 510 -27.49 120.17 -33.55
N LEU A 511 -28.31 119.64 -32.64
CA LEU A 511 -29.59 120.23 -32.27
C LEU A 511 -29.39 121.53 -31.47
N ARG A 512 -28.38 121.64 -30.60
CA ARG A 512 -28.05 122.88 -29.86
C ARG A 512 -27.49 123.97 -30.77
N THR A 513 -26.71 123.62 -31.78
CA THR A 513 -26.26 124.55 -32.83
C THR A 513 -27.37 124.90 -33.82
N SER A 514 -28.40 124.05 -33.94
CA SER A 514 -29.62 124.32 -34.72
C SER A 514 -30.77 124.96 -33.91
N SER A 515 -30.62 125.11 -32.59
CA SER A 515 -31.67 125.54 -31.65
C SER A 515 -31.35 126.90 -31.01
N SER A 516 -31.20 127.92 -31.86
CA SER A 516 -31.18 129.32 -31.46
C SER A 516 -32.34 130.10 -32.11
N SER A 517 -33.58 129.69 -31.83
CA SER A 517 -34.78 130.47 -32.17
C SER A 517 -35.97 130.19 -31.24
N ASP A 518 -36.31 131.21 -30.45
CA ASP A 518 -37.61 131.63 -29.87
C ASP A 518 -38.78 130.67 -29.57
N GLU A 519 -39.19 130.76 -28.29
CA GLU A 519 -40.55 131.00 -27.75
C GLU A 519 -41.75 130.03 -27.91
N ALA A 520 -42.62 130.17 -26.90
CA ALA A 520 -44.06 129.88 -26.84
C ALA A 520 -44.53 128.44 -26.53
N ALA A 521 -44.86 128.22 -25.26
CA ALA A 521 -45.78 127.17 -24.81
C ALA A 521 -47.21 127.39 -25.37
N PRO A 522 -48.07 126.35 -25.45
CA PRO A 522 -48.87 126.03 -24.26
C PRO A 522 -49.25 124.55 -24.03
N ARG A 523 -49.44 124.24 -22.73
CA ARG A 523 -50.33 123.22 -22.10
C ARG A 523 -51.09 122.21 -22.98
N SER A 524 -51.09 120.95 -22.51
CA SER A 524 -52.25 120.02 -22.40
C SER A 524 -51.95 118.56 -22.81
N LEU A 525 -50.93 117.92 -22.21
CA LEU A 525 -50.69 116.47 -22.32
C LEU A 525 -50.42 115.78 -20.96
N ASP A 526 -50.44 116.51 -19.85
CA ASP A 526 -50.02 115.97 -18.54
C ASP A 526 -50.90 114.84 -18.01
N ASP A 527 -52.21 114.80 -18.27
CA ASP A 527 -53.08 113.73 -17.73
C ASP A 527 -52.94 112.41 -18.51
N GLU A 528 -52.66 112.45 -19.81
CA GLU A 528 -52.39 111.26 -20.62
C GLU A 528 -50.95 110.78 -20.40
N MET A 529 -50.00 111.69 -20.16
CA MET A 529 -48.63 111.35 -19.78
C MET A 529 -48.54 110.84 -18.32
N LEU A 530 -49.33 111.37 -17.37
CA LEU A 530 -49.50 110.80 -16.03
C LEU A 530 -50.29 109.49 -16.06
N GLY A 531 -51.20 109.32 -17.03
CA GLY A 531 -51.86 108.06 -17.34
C GLY A 531 -50.87 107.01 -17.84
N ALA A 532 -50.03 107.35 -18.82
CA ALA A 532 -48.96 106.51 -19.33
C ALA A 532 -47.91 106.20 -18.26
N LEU A 533 -47.48 107.18 -17.47
CA LEU A 533 -46.59 106.98 -16.32
C LEU A 533 -47.22 106.10 -15.23
N LYS A 534 -48.54 106.21 -14.98
CA LYS A 534 -49.24 105.27 -14.07
C LYS A 534 -49.31 103.86 -14.66
N VAL A 535 -49.65 103.71 -15.94
CA VAL A 535 -49.72 102.41 -16.62
C VAL A 535 -48.33 101.76 -16.64
N GLN A 536 -47.29 102.52 -17.00
CA GLN A 536 -45.91 102.07 -16.98
C GLN A 536 -45.46 101.74 -15.55
N HIS A 537 -45.73 102.58 -14.55
CA HIS A 537 -45.42 102.27 -13.15
C HIS A 537 -46.22 101.08 -12.61
N THR A 538 -47.43 100.79 -13.12
CA THR A 538 -48.14 99.52 -12.81
C THR A 538 -47.53 98.32 -13.54
N MET A 539 -47.00 98.51 -14.74
CA MET A 539 -46.26 97.47 -15.48
C MET A 539 -44.91 97.19 -14.81
N ASP A 540 -44.20 98.21 -14.35
CA ASP A 540 -42.95 98.13 -13.60
C ASP A 540 -43.16 97.54 -12.21
N LEU A 541 -44.27 97.86 -11.53
CA LEU A 541 -44.66 97.13 -10.31
C LEU A 541 -45.03 95.67 -10.60
N SER A 542 -45.63 95.37 -11.76
CA SER A 542 -45.95 93.99 -12.15
C SER A 542 -44.69 93.19 -12.52
N THR A 543 -43.72 93.79 -13.23
CA THR A 543 -42.43 93.14 -13.54
C THR A 543 -41.56 93.03 -12.29
N ALA A 544 -41.56 94.03 -11.40
CA ALA A 544 -40.90 93.94 -10.10
C ALA A 544 -41.55 92.85 -9.22
N GLN A 545 -42.88 92.76 -9.14
CA GLN A 545 -43.56 91.67 -8.43
C GLN A 545 -43.31 90.30 -9.07
N SER A 546 -43.25 90.22 -10.41
CA SER A 546 -42.85 89.00 -11.10
C SER A 546 -41.40 88.61 -10.76
N LYS A 547 -40.48 89.58 -10.72
CA LYS A 547 -39.08 89.38 -10.36
C LYS A 547 -38.91 88.95 -8.90
N ILE A 548 -39.68 89.55 -7.99
CA ILE A 548 -39.77 89.13 -6.59
C ILE A 548 -40.24 87.67 -6.52
N ARG A 549 -41.33 87.29 -7.20
CA ARG A 549 -41.79 85.89 -7.22
C ARG A 549 -40.75 84.92 -7.78
N THR A 550 -40.02 85.27 -8.85
CA THR A 550 -38.95 84.42 -9.39
C THR A 550 -37.76 84.29 -8.43
N LEU A 551 -37.43 85.35 -7.69
CA LEU A 551 -36.39 85.32 -6.66
C LEU A 551 -36.85 84.52 -5.43
N GLU A 552 -38.11 84.65 -5.02
CA GLU A 552 -38.73 83.83 -3.97
C GLU A 552 -38.67 82.34 -4.35
N THR A 553 -39.08 81.95 -5.57
CA THR A 553 -38.96 80.56 -6.03
C THR A 553 -37.51 80.09 -6.09
N ALA A 554 -36.57 80.92 -6.57
CA ALA A 554 -35.15 80.56 -6.59
C ALA A 554 -34.56 80.39 -5.19
N VAL A 555 -34.97 81.22 -4.22
CA VAL A 555 -34.58 81.09 -2.81
C VAL A 555 -35.18 79.83 -2.19
N PHE A 556 -36.45 79.49 -2.46
CA PHE A 556 -37.06 78.24 -2.00
C PHE A 556 -36.35 77.00 -2.60
N GLU A 557 -36.00 77.02 -3.88
CA GLU A 557 -35.22 75.95 -4.52
C GLU A 557 -33.80 75.83 -3.93
N ALA A 558 -33.13 76.95 -3.69
CA ALA A 558 -31.80 76.97 -3.05
C ALA A 558 -31.86 76.43 -1.61
N GLN A 559 -32.89 76.79 -0.85
CA GLN A 559 -33.13 76.24 0.49
C GLN A 559 -33.45 74.74 0.44
N ALA A 560 -34.26 74.27 -0.52
CA ALA A 560 -34.55 72.86 -0.70
C ALA A 560 -33.28 72.05 -1.09
N LYS A 561 -32.43 72.59 -1.97
CA LYS A 561 -31.12 72.01 -2.32
C LYS A 561 -30.20 71.95 -1.09
N SER A 562 -30.07 73.04 -0.34
CA SER A 562 -29.28 73.11 0.90
C SER A 562 -29.74 72.06 1.93
N HIS A 563 -31.05 71.96 2.17
CA HIS A 563 -31.61 70.96 3.10
C HIS A 563 -31.42 69.51 2.63
N ASN A 564 -31.45 69.25 1.32
CA ASN A 564 -31.11 67.92 0.78
C ASN A 564 -29.63 67.59 0.93
N LEU A 565 -28.72 68.54 0.71
CA LEU A 565 -27.29 68.37 0.99
C LEU A 565 -27.05 68.14 2.50
N GLN A 566 -27.73 68.88 3.37
CA GLN A 566 -27.65 68.68 4.82
C GLN A 566 -28.11 67.27 5.25
N LYS A 567 -29.14 66.72 4.61
CA LYS A 567 -29.53 65.31 4.82
C LYS A 567 -28.47 64.32 4.33
N GLN A 568 -27.85 64.57 3.18
CA GLN A 568 -26.77 63.71 2.66
C GLN A 568 -25.55 63.73 3.58
N VAL A 569 -25.15 64.91 4.07
CA VAL A 569 -24.10 65.05 5.08
C VAL A 569 -24.44 64.27 6.35
N GLY A 570 -25.65 64.40 6.90
CA GLY A 570 -26.07 63.62 8.07
C GLY A 570 -26.02 62.11 7.86
N ILE A 571 -26.40 61.61 6.68
CA ILE A 571 -26.30 60.19 6.32
C ILE A 571 -24.83 59.73 6.25
N LEU A 572 -23.92 60.56 5.72
CA LEU A 572 -22.48 60.27 5.65
C LEU A 572 -21.83 60.32 7.04
N GLU A 573 -22.25 61.25 7.90
CA GLU A 573 -21.83 61.32 9.31
C GLU A 573 -22.27 60.09 10.10
N ASP A 574 -23.52 59.63 9.93
CA ASP A 574 -24.01 58.38 10.53
C ASP A 574 -23.24 57.15 10.03
N GLN A 575 -22.90 57.08 8.73
CA GLN A 575 -22.07 56.01 8.18
C GLN A 575 -20.64 56.03 8.77
N LEU A 576 -20.02 57.20 8.90
CA LEU A 576 -18.73 57.37 9.55
C LEU A 576 -18.78 57.02 11.05
N ALA A 577 -19.87 57.35 11.75
CA ALA A 577 -20.08 56.96 13.14
C ALA A 577 -20.21 55.43 13.28
N GLN A 578 -20.92 54.77 12.37
CA GLN A 578 -21.04 53.31 12.33
C GLN A 578 -19.69 52.64 12.02
N GLN A 579 -18.92 53.14 11.05
CA GLN A 579 -17.58 52.64 10.75
C GLN A 579 -16.63 52.81 11.95
N ARG A 580 -16.57 54.00 12.56
CA ARG A 580 -15.75 54.26 13.78
C ARG A 580 -16.15 53.38 14.97
N SER A 581 -17.42 53.00 15.06
CA SER A 581 -17.92 52.06 16.08
C SER A 581 -17.44 50.62 15.81
N ALA A 582 -17.39 50.20 14.54
CA ALA A 582 -16.85 48.89 14.15
C ALA A 582 -15.32 48.80 14.33
N SER A 583 -14.58 49.87 14.03
CA SER A 583 -13.10 49.87 14.12
C SER A 583 -12.55 49.67 15.54
N ARG A 584 -13.32 49.98 16.59
CA ARG A 584 -12.86 49.86 17.99
C ARG A 584 -12.97 48.46 18.59
N ALA A 585 -13.50 47.48 17.85
CA ALA A 585 -13.67 46.11 18.35
C ALA A 585 -12.53 45.14 17.95
N SER A 586 -11.63 45.51 17.03
CA SER A 586 -10.62 44.59 16.47
C SER A 586 -9.25 45.23 16.22
N SER A 587 -8.48 45.45 17.29
CA SER A 587 -7.05 45.75 17.20
C SER A 587 -6.28 45.29 18.45
N ARG A 588 -6.29 43.97 18.71
CA ARG A 588 -5.44 43.36 19.74
C ARG A 588 -4.07 43.04 19.15
N ALA A 589 -3.21 44.05 19.05
CA ALA A 589 -1.85 43.90 18.55
C ALA A 589 -1.00 43.05 19.51
N PHE A 590 -0.36 42.01 18.98
CA PHE A 590 0.76 41.32 19.63
C PHE A 590 2.04 42.15 19.42
N SER A 591 2.84 42.33 20.47
CA SER A 591 4.21 42.80 20.38
C SER A 591 5.14 41.85 21.14
N PRO A 592 6.27 41.40 20.57
CA PRO A 592 7.30 40.68 21.31
C PRO A 592 8.07 41.65 22.23
N GLY A 593 8.51 41.15 23.38
CA GLY A 593 8.98 42.00 24.49
C GLY A 593 10.48 42.31 24.52
N VAL A 594 10.82 43.43 25.15
CA VAL A 594 12.15 43.76 25.69
C VAL A 594 11.95 44.29 27.13
N PRO A 595 12.75 43.88 28.13
CA PRO A 595 12.46 44.13 29.54
C PRO A 595 13.01 45.48 30.06
N GLY A 596 12.19 46.23 30.80
CA GLY A 596 12.57 47.53 31.39
C GLY A 596 11.76 47.89 32.65
N ALA A 597 12.44 48.44 33.64
CA ALA A 597 12.01 48.62 35.03
C ALA A 597 10.72 49.46 35.30
N ARG A 598 9.98 49.04 36.35
CA ARG A 598 9.42 49.78 37.52
C ARG A 598 9.44 51.34 37.55
N PRO A 599 8.62 52.02 38.41
CA PRO A 599 7.42 51.59 39.17
C PRO A 599 6.26 52.63 39.29
N ALA A 600 5.14 52.24 39.95
CA ALA A 600 4.19 53.10 40.70
C ALA A 600 3.31 54.14 39.91
N SER A 601 2.06 54.48 40.28
CA SER A 601 1.22 54.16 41.46
C SER A 601 -0.29 54.46 41.28
N ARG A 602 -1.14 53.82 42.12
CA ARG A 602 -2.43 54.28 42.71
C ARG A 602 -3.59 54.84 41.81
N SER A 603 -4.66 54.04 41.68
CA SER A 603 -5.98 54.24 42.35
C SER A 603 -6.87 53.00 42.08
N LEU A 604 -7.25 52.17 43.06
CA LEU A 604 -8.28 52.30 44.12
C LEU A 604 -9.74 52.52 43.65
N ASN A 605 -10.62 51.64 44.17
CA ASN A 605 -12.08 51.53 44.00
C ASN A 605 -12.57 50.74 42.75
N GLY A 606 -13.36 49.68 42.87
CA GLY A 606 -13.75 48.94 44.09
C GLY A 606 -14.93 47.96 43.91
N ILE A 607 -14.93 46.92 44.75
CA ILE A 607 -16.06 46.06 45.15
C ILE A 607 -16.42 44.88 44.22
N ASP A 608 -16.13 43.68 44.73
CA ASP A 608 -16.61 42.37 44.31
C ASP A 608 -18.15 42.25 44.21
N SER A 609 -18.59 41.37 43.32
CA SER A 609 -19.66 40.41 43.64
C SER A 609 -19.41 39.09 42.94
N ARG A 610 -18.85 38.13 43.69
CA ARG A 610 -18.73 36.72 43.30
C ARG A 610 -20.11 36.03 43.28
N ARG A 611 -20.11 34.78 42.77
CA ARG A 611 -21.14 33.71 42.93
C ARG A 611 -22.16 33.66 41.77
N GLY A 612 -22.28 32.58 40.99
CA GLY A 612 -21.48 31.35 40.92
C GLY A 612 -22.23 30.25 40.15
N SER A 613 -21.49 29.32 39.52
CA SER A 613 -21.90 27.99 39.01
C SER A 613 -23.33 27.82 38.46
N PHE A 614 -23.48 27.45 37.18
CA PHE A 614 -23.65 26.04 36.80
C PHE A 614 -23.56 25.82 35.29
N THR A 615 -23.19 24.59 34.93
CA THR A 615 -23.01 24.08 33.57
C THR A 615 -24.32 23.96 32.80
N HIS A 616 -24.33 24.37 31.53
CA HIS A 616 -24.95 23.57 30.46
C HIS A 616 -24.23 23.81 29.13
N LYS A 617 -23.89 22.71 28.44
CA LYS A 617 -23.32 22.74 27.09
C LYS A 617 -24.43 23.07 26.09
N SER A 618 -24.28 24.14 25.32
CA SER A 618 -24.85 24.24 23.99
C SER A 618 -23.78 24.74 23.02
N SER A 619 -23.40 23.85 22.10
CA SER A 619 -22.59 24.21 20.94
C SER A 619 -23.39 25.09 19.97
N ASN A 620 -22.69 25.69 19.01
CA ASN A 620 -23.23 26.35 17.81
C ASN A 620 -23.75 27.79 18.00
N LEU A 621 -22.81 28.72 18.19
CA LEU A 621 -22.93 30.06 17.61
C LEU A 621 -21.89 30.20 16.49
N ALA A 622 -22.28 29.76 15.29
CA ALA A 622 -21.57 30.14 14.08
C ALA A 622 -21.73 31.65 13.85
N PRO A 623 -20.71 32.36 13.33
CA PRO A 623 -20.83 33.78 13.04
C PRO A 623 -21.91 34.02 11.97
N PRO A 624 -22.58 35.19 11.97
CA PRO A 624 -23.55 35.52 10.93
C PRO A 624 -22.81 35.59 9.59
N SER A 625 -23.08 34.60 8.72
CA SER A 625 -22.52 34.52 7.37
C SER A 625 -22.76 35.84 6.63
N SER A 626 -21.72 36.35 6.01
CA SER A 626 -21.71 37.59 5.25
C SER A 626 -22.85 37.61 4.23
N ARG A 627 -23.73 38.61 4.33
CA ARG A 627 -24.86 38.78 3.41
C ARG A 627 -24.33 38.94 2.00
N THR A 628 -24.49 37.90 1.17
CA THR A 628 -24.13 37.99 -0.24
C THR A 628 -24.98 39.06 -0.94
N VAL A 629 -24.34 39.89 -1.77
CA VAL A 629 -24.96 41.06 -2.41
C VAL A 629 -26.18 40.69 -3.28
N PHE A 630 -26.25 39.44 -3.73
CA PHE A 630 -27.31 38.88 -4.57
C PHE A 630 -28.68 38.69 -3.89
N ASP A 631 -28.79 38.74 -2.56
CA ASP A 631 -30.09 38.53 -1.86
C ASP A 631 -30.91 39.83 -1.64
N VAL A 632 -30.39 41.00 -2.03
CA VAL A 632 -31.06 42.29 -1.76
C VAL A 632 -32.39 42.44 -2.52
N GLY A 633 -32.49 41.90 -3.74
CA GLY A 633 -33.68 42.04 -4.62
C GLY A 633 -34.77 40.98 -4.46
N LEU A 634 -34.57 39.92 -3.66
CA LEU A 634 -35.54 38.83 -3.54
C LEU A 634 -36.61 39.12 -2.48
N SER A 635 -37.83 38.60 -2.66
CA SER A 635 -38.90 38.72 -1.64
C SER A 635 -38.54 37.95 -0.35
N PRO A 636 -39.09 38.31 0.82
CA PRO A 636 -38.80 37.61 2.07
C PRO A 636 -39.11 36.10 2.01
N GLU A 637 -40.18 35.72 1.32
CA GLU A 637 -40.57 34.33 1.12
C GLU A 637 -39.59 33.58 0.20
N THR A 638 -39.13 34.21 -0.89
CA THR A 638 -38.13 33.62 -1.79
C THR A 638 -36.77 33.47 -1.09
N ARG A 639 -36.36 34.43 -0.26
CA ARG A 639 -35.16 34.30 0.60
C ARG A 639 -35.30 33.13 1.56
N HIS A 640 -36.44 33.00 2.25
CA HIS A 640 -36.66 31.89 3.16
C HIS A 640 -36.64 30.53 2.45
N LYS A 641 -37.32 30.40 1.31
CA LYS A 641 -37.29 29.17 0.48
C LYS A 641 -35.87 28.83 0.01
N ARG A 642 -35.09 29.82 -0.46
CA ARG A 642 -33.68 29.66 -0.86
C ARG A 642 -32.80 29.22 0.32
N GLN A 643 -32.99 29.83 1.48
CA GLN A 643 -32.27 29.47 2.71
C GLN A 643 -32.59 28.04 3.15
N VAL A 644 -33.86 27.63 3.10
CA VAL A 644 -34.30 26.26 3.44
C VAL A 644 -33.76 25.26 2.42
N SER A 645 -33.82 25.53 1.12
CA SER A 645 -33.28 24.62 0.09
C SER A 645 -31.77 24.47 0.18
N LEU A 646 -31.03 25.55 0.45
CA LEU A 646 -29.58 25.51 0.66
C LEU A 646 -29.20 24.80 1.98
N SER A 647 -29.98 25.00 3.05
CA SER A 647 -29.81 24.27 4.31
C SER A 647 -30.04 22.76 4.13
N MET A 648 -31.05 22.38 3.35
CA MET A 648 -31.37 20.97 3.08
C MET A 648 -30.37 20.32 2.13
N LEU A 649 -29.88 21.05 1.12
CA LEU A 649 -28.78 20.61 0.26
C LEU A 649 -27.49 20.43 1.06
N LYS A 650 -27.16 21.39 1.95
CA LYS A 650 -26.01 21.28 2.85
C LYS A 650 -26.14 20.07 3.77
N ALA A 651 -27.30 19.87 4.42
CA ALA A 651 -27.52 18.70 5.29
C ALA A 651 -27.37 17.37 4.55
N ARG A 652 -27.73 17.32 3.26
CA ARG A 652 -27.50 16.16 2.40
C ARG A 652 -26.02 15.94 2.10
N ILE A 653 -25.30 16.98 1.69
CA ILE A 653 -23.85 16.92 1.43
C ILE A 653 -23.09 16.53 2.71
N ASP A 654 -23.38 17.20 3.83
CA ASP A 654 -22.78 16.89 5.13
C ASP A 654 -23.07 15.44 5.56
N SER A 655 -24.25 14.89 5.22
CA SER A 655 -24.59 13.49 5.47
C SER A 655 -23.89 12.50 4.52
N GLU A 656 -23.71 12.84 3.24
CA GLU A 656 -22.99 12.02 2.26
C GLU A 656 -21.47 12.02 2.59
N VAL A 657 -20.91 13.16 3.01
CA VAL A 657 -19.53 13.29 3.49
C VAL A 657 -19.32 12.54 4.81
N ALA A 658 -20.25 12.65 5.78
CA ALA A 658 -20.17 11.91 7.04
C ALA A 658 -20.30 10.39 6.84
N ALA A 659 -21.12 9.94 5.89
CA ALA A 659 -21.20 8.52 5.51
C ALA A 659 -19.93 8.03 4.80
N SER A 660 -19.26 8.90 4.02
CA SER A 660 -18.03 8.56 3.29
C SER A 660 -16.78 8.55 4.19
N ALA A 661 -16.75 9.38 5.24
CA ALA A 661 -15.64 9.43 6.20
C ALA A 661 -15.77 8.42 7.37
N GLY A 662 -16.89 7.67 7.43
CA GLY A 662 -17.37 6.95 8.61
C GLY A 662 -17.12 5.43 8.66
N GLY A 663 -16.07 4.92 8.01
CA GLY A 663 -15.52 3.58 8.24
C GLY A 663 -16.23 2.39 7.60
N HIS A 664 -15.48 1.62 6.78
CA HIS A 664 -15.70 0.18 6.66
C HIS A 664 -15.08 -0.54 7.86
N PRO A 665 -15.76 -1.54 8.42
CA PRO A 665 -15.41 -2.90 8.01
C PRO A 665 -16.61 -3.76 7.57
N LEU A 666 -16.30 -4.63 6.59
CA LEU A 666 -16.90 -5.91 6.20
C LEU A 666 -18.29 -6.35 6.74
N SER A 667 -19.10 -6.80 5.77
CA SER A 667 -20.02 -7.95 5.85
C SER A 667 -21.37 -7.79 6.57
N ARG A 668 -22.43 -7.60 5.77
CA ARG A 668 -23.57 -8.52 5.83
C ARG A 668 -24.33 -8.68 4.52
N GLN A 669 -24.60 -9.94 4.17
CA GLN A 669 -25.59 -10.35 3.18
C GLN A 669 -26.99 -9.85 3.59
N LEU A 670 -27.87 -9.62 2.61
CA LEU A 670 -29.16 -10.33 2.50
C LEU A 670 -29.84 -10.02 1.15
N SER A 671 -30.16 -11.07 0.40
CA SER A 671 -31.18 -11.02 -0.67
C SER A 671 -32.59 -11.08 -0.03
N PRO A 672 -33.65 -10.68 -0.75
CA PRO A 672 -34.44 -11.75 -1.38
C PRO A 672 -34.98 -11.47 -2.79
N VAL A 673 -34.85 -12.51 -3.62
CA VAL A 673 -35.63 -12.90 -4.83
C VAL A 673 -37.14 -12.94 -4.49
N PRO A 674 -38.11 -12.58 -5.40
CA PRO A 674 -38.44 -13.42 -6.56
C PRO A 674 -39.09 -12.79 -7.82
N GLN A 675 -39.31 -13.67 -8.82
CA GLN A 675 -40.14 -13.56 -10.05
C GLN A 675 -39.56 -12.70 -11.21
N GLU A 676 -39.66 -13.08 -12.50
CA GLU A 676 -40.16 -14.33 -13.13
C GLU A 676 -39.70 -14.49 -14.61
N ASN A 677 -39.80 -15.71 -15.12
CA ASN A 677 -39.92 -16.12 -16.54
C ASN A 677 -38.79 -15.87 -17.55
N GLU A 678 -38.11 -16.97 -17.90
CA GLU A 678 -37.57 -17.21 -19.25
C GLU A 678 -38.71 -17.24 -20.29
N GLY A 679 -38.46 -16.76 -21.52
CA GLY A 679 -39.53 -16.67 -22.53
C GLY A 679 -39.07 -16.30 -23.95
N MET A 680 -38.42 -17.24 -24.64
CA MET A 680 -38.37 -17.44 -26.10
C MET A 680 -38.54 -16.28 -27.12
N SER A 681 -37.65 -16.30 -28.12
CA SER A 681 -37.92 -16.09 -29.56
C SER A 681 -38.06 -14.68 -30.17
N ALA A 682 -36.98 -14.31 -30.88
CA ALA A 682 -36.94 -14.07 -32.34
C ALA A 682 -37.39 -12.73 -32.98
N ARG A 683 -36.71 -12.44 -34.10
CA ARG A 683 -36.89 -11.38 -35.12
C ARG A 683 -36.56 -9.94 -34.67
N ARG A 684 -35.53 -9.26 -35.21
CA ARG A 684 -35.21 -8.90 -36.62
C ARG A 684 -36.21 -7.90 -37.21
N VAL A 685 -35.78 -6.64 -37.41
CA VAL A 685 -35.98 -5.81 -38.65
C VAL A 685 -35.42 -4.37 -38.48
N HIS A 686 -34.54 -3.97 -39.42
CA HIS A 686 -34.21 -2.63 -39.98
C HIS A 686 -34.22 -1.34 -39.09
N THR A 687 -33.11 -0.60 -38.86
CA THR A 687 -32.25 0.25 -39.75
C THR A 687 -32.93 1.50 -40.34
N PRO A 688 -32.24 2.63 -40.67
CA PRO A 688 -30.83 3.05 -40.47
C PRO A 688 -30.67 4.54 -40.01
N SER A 689 -29.49 5.13 -40.27
CA SER A 689 -29.17 6.58 -40.46
C SER A 689 -28.58 7.33 -39.24
N SER A 690 -27.47 8.09 -39.33
CA SER A 690 -26.43 8.23 -40.39
C SER A 690 -25.33 9.22 -39.96
N HIS A 691 -24.09 9.03 -40.48
CA HIS A 691 -22.97 10.00 -40.54
C HIS A 691 -22.31 10.42 -39.20
N ALA A 692 -20.99 10.60 -39.11
CA ALA A 692 -19.88 10.28 -40.02
C ALA A 692 -18.53 10.24 -39.25
N GLU A 693 -17.52 9.58 -39.84
CA GLU A 693 -16.06 9.90 -39.82
C GLU A 693 -15.34 10.13 -38.46
N HIS A 694 -14.15 9.57 -38.15
CA HIS A 694 -13.08 8.97 -38.96
C HIS A 694 -12.32 7.83 -38.22
N MET A 695 -11.48 7.13 -39.00
CA MET A 695 -10.23 6.39 -38.66
C MET A 695 -9.72 6.51 -37.20
N HIS A 696 -9.28 5.44 -36.53
CA HIS A 696 -8.08 4.67 -36.92
C HIS A 696 -8.09 3.16 -36.57
N ARG A 697 -7.20 2.44 -37.25
CA ARG A 697 -6.95 0.99 -37.15
C ARG A 697 -6.62 0.51 -35.73
N ARG A 698 -7.24 -0.59 -35.32
CA ARG A 698 -6.80 -1.47 -34.22
C ARG A 698 -6.03 -2.67 -34.81
N PRO A 699 -4.82 -3.02 -34.36
CA PRO A 699 -4.17 -4.27 -34.75
C PRO A 699 -4.92 -5.47 -34.16
N GLN A 700 -5.15 -6.51 -34.96
CA GLN A 700 -5.84 -7.73 -34.56
C GLN A 700 -4.93 -8.93 -34.86
N PHE A 701 -4.19 -9.38 -33.84
CA PHE A 701 -3.33 -10.57 -33.81
C PHE A 701 -3.24 -11.03 -32.34
N MET A 702 -3.31 -12.31 -31.93
CA MET A 702 -3.81 -13.54 -32.56
C MET A 702 -4.36 -14.40 -31.40
N ASP A 703 -5.64 -14.78 -31.42
CA ASP A 703 -6.16 -15.84 -30.54
C ASP A 703 -5.85 -17.21 -31.17
N GLU A 704 -4.59 -17.65 -31.09
CA GLU A 704 -4.18 -19.03 -31.39
C GLU A 704 -3.76 -19.73 -30.10
N SER A 705 -4.76 -20.15 -29.32
CA SER A 705 -4.57 -21.07 -28.19
C SER A 705 -4.12 -22.43 -28.71
N HIS A 706 -2.81 -22.68 -28.63
CA HIS A 706 -2.17 -23.90 -29.12
C HIS A 706 -2.52 -25.10 -28.22
N ILE A 707 -3.55 -25.86 -28.60
CA ILE A 707 -3.96 -27.09 -27.90
C ILE A 707 -2.97 -28.21 -28.25
N PHE A 708 -2.00 -28.45 -27.37
CA PHE A 708 -1.08 -29.60 -27.48
C PHE A 708 -1.66 -30.85 -26.82
N TRP A 709 -1.83 -31.93 -27.59
CA TRP A 709 -2.21 -33.24 -27.04
C TRP A 709 -0.97 -34.05 -26.64
N CYS A 710 -0.67 -34.07 -25.34
CA CYS A 710 0.27 -35.04 -24.77
C CYS A 710 -0.33 -36.45 -24.83
N HIS A 711 0.17 -37.31 -25.72
CA HIS A 711 -0.30 -38.70 -25.85
C HIS A 711 -0.03 -39.57 -24.60
N SER A 712 0.92 -39.16 -23.74
CA SER A 712 1.28 -39.86 -22.51
C SER A 712 0.45 -39.44 -21.29
N CYS A 713 -0.34 -38.37 -21.38
CA CYS A 713 -0.98 -37.72 -20.25
C CYS A 713 -2.48 -38.06 -20.20
N ARG A 714 -2.88 -39.08 -19.42
CA ARG A 714 -4.29 -39.40 -19.18
C ARG A 714 -4.93 -38.41 -18.19
N GLY A 715 -5.40 -37.27 -18.69
CA GLY A 715 -6.61 -36.64 -18.13
C GLY A 715 -6.49 -35.28 -17.45
N GLU A 716 -5.42 -34.50 -17.65
CA GLU A 716 -5.38 -33.10 -17.18
C GLU A 716 -5.17 -32.14 -18.37
N LEU A 717 -6.11 -31.20 -18.51
CA LEU A 717 -6.10 -30.16 -19.55
C LEU A 717 -5.45 -28.92 -18.97
N ILE A 718 -4.17 -28.69 -19.31
CA ILE A 718 -3.49 -27.43 -18.98
C ILE A 718 -3.78 -26.43 -20.11
N ILE A 719 -4.49 -25.36 -19.77
CA ILE A 719 -4.62 -24.16 -20.60
C ILE A 719 -3.65 -23.13 -20.02
N LEU A 720 -2.77 -22.59 -20.86
CA LEU A 720 -1.93 -21.42 -20.57
C LEU A 720 -2.52 -20.20 -21.30
#